data_AF-A0A072V9T2-F1
#
_entry.id   AF-A0A072V9T2-F1
#
_cell.length_a   1.000
_cell.length_b   1.000
_cell.length_c   1.000
_cell.angle_alpha   90.00
_cell.angle_beta   90.00
_cell.angle_gamma   90.00
#
_symmetry.space_group_name_H-M   'P 1'
#
loop_
_entity.id
_entity.type
_entity.pdbx_description
1 polymer ?
#
loop_
_entity_poly.entity_id
_entity_poly.type
_entity_poly.pdbx_seq_one_letter_code
_entity_poly.pdbx_strand_id
1 'polypeptide(L)'
;MIHSTVKSATASKEKDNYRSLSSHIITLHRRLLHSLNLGTRYFDEKTNRWKWQSVNIEVQKNVLRSIAAFLDSISADARATRHTIIVKESAADILGALLWILQCKNEPLLSMASNVAVKLVSILPSPLLQPRLLDLVYCLSSLLSSHQVEVAIPCATALNLVISNLSATSEKAVIEALKETEISICIVRNIKDCGAQKIEYFLEMASLLSTILLRWPSSRFPVCNDVELMKVLANMRTRTDCAIKLVLLKLYTSLALCDSVAQKLIEDGKVFLQMIVQAMGKSNPHDVRIEGFRLAQCLLRSQENCLKVMNLCGEALVDAIICGMRETGPCSKKIENNYGSVLVEACKLAQITRWAGNHHIRFWKQGIDEVLLNLLIENIHDQSSELVLPLEKQISVVKEGLKLNYHVALRSYVWDILGWLTIHCGENSNPCSYTHESELHINLLILCACFTFVDAIQKWCRICQNDADDNFQSEPVSRAVLMMIYSPCNYISSHARFVLSDILKVIGNPCLKNSLHTLDYISSLKSYSSFDKLQLVINLIGLTCLSSLPQYQRCIIESRGIKTVVLLVQRCLSNDIHVERPEVAPHLHTVFHKRSCCWIGKGDWEGSNVLLFYGMWGLAEFLHQCGLLLDNPLEFTREVTNIKTQLVNELHEVCSSTSFSPGVKWYVSYILSYFGFYGFPNEFSKRIGNSLNKEEYADLRLIVANGDSVSVHGVILAVRCPSLLPSEVLSSSKSSKEITDYFVGETVREVRYSSHVDYEALMLLLEYVYLGGLHAAEEEAVKKLKVLAKRCNVKPLLQMLCRQSPKWGTPFPSFNLTSSLDSAGSYFSYGLLLDQIHLDI
;
A
#
# COMPACT_ATOMS: atom_id res chain seq x y z
N MET A 1 51.80 52.50 -37.18
CA MET A 1 52.19 51.06 -37.17
C MET A 1 51.69 50.50 -35.86
N ILE A 2 50.68 49.62 -35.76
CA ILE A 2 50.40 48.39 -36.48
C ILE A 2 48.87 48.23 -36.59
N HIS A 3 48.37 48.12 -37.82
CA HIS A 3 47.07 47.53 -38.13
C HIS A 3 47.28 46.02 -38.27
N SER A 4 46.49 45.18 -37.59
CA SER A 4 45.88 43.95 -38.13
C SER A 4 45.39 43.00 -37.02
N THR A 5 44.37 42.20 -37.38
CA THR A 5 43.97 40.92 -36.79
C THR A 5 43.26 40.89 -35.43
N VAL A 6 42.03 41.42 -35.38
CA VAL A 6 40.95 40.84 -34.54
C VAL A 6 39.64 40.87 -35.35
N LYS A 7 39.54 40.04 -36.40
CA LYS A 7 38.28 39.87 -37.15
C LYS A 7 38.02 38.47 -37.71
N SER A 8 38.78 37.43 -37.32
CA SER A 8 38.64 36.08 -37.89
C SER A 8 38.31 34.96 -36.91
N ALA A 9 38.18 35.21 -35.60
CA ALA A 9 38.04 34.14 -34.61
C ALA A 9 36.58 33.74 -34.27
N THR A 10 35.58 34.58 -34.58
CA THR A 10 34.16 34.26 -34.31
C THR A 10 33.45 33.64 -35.51
N ALA A 11 33.86 33.94 -36.75
CA ALA A 11 33.25 33.37 -37.96
C ALA A 11 33.72 31.93 -38.28
N SER A 12 34.81 31.45 -37.67
CA SER A 12 35.34 30.10 -37.89
C SER A 12 34.67 29.04 -37.01
N LYS A 13 34.24 29.38 -35.79
CA LYS A 13 33.53 28.44 -34.90
C LYS A 13 32.09 28.13 -35.35
N GLU A 14 31.41 29.04 -36.04
CA GLU A 14 30.08 28.77 -36.62
C GLU A 14 30.15 27.87 -37.86
N LYS A 15 31.23 27.94 -38.65
CA LYS A 15 31.39 27.15 -39.88
C LYS A 15 31.79 25.69 -39.63
N ASP A 16 32.48 25.39 -38.53
CA ASP A 16 32.93 24.02 -38.25
C ASP A 16 31.83 23.12 -37.63
N ASN A 17 30.74 23.68 -37.08
CA ASN A 17 29.61 22.89 -36.58
C ASN A 17 28.69 22.31 -37.69
N TYR A 18 28.76 22.84 -38.92
CA TYR A 18 27.89 22.43 -40.04
C TYR A 18 28.44 21.29 -40.91
N ARG A 19 29.71 20.90 -40.76
CA ARG A 19 30.42 20.00 -41.70
C ARG A 19 30.06 18.51 -41.61
N SER A 20 29.12 18.10 -40.76
CA SER A 20 28.67 16.69 -40.66
C SER A 20 27.14 16.50 -40.61
N LEU A 21 26.35 17.53 -40.90
CA LEU A 21 24.91 17.38 -41.10
C LEU A 21 24.62 16.93 -42.53
N SER A 22 23.66 16.01 -42.71
CA SER A 22 23.14 15.67 -44.04
C SER A 22 22.70 16.95 -44.75
N SER A 23 23.20 17.17 -45.97
CA SER A 23 22.84 18.30 -46.84
C SER A 23 21.32 18.46 -47.01
N HIS A 24 20.60 17.35 -46.87
CA HIS A 24 19.15 17.29 -46.91
C HIS A 24 18.48 18.05 -45.75
N ILE A 25 18.94 17.87 -44.51
CA ILE A 25 18.34 18.50 -43.31
C ILE A 25 18.55 20.01 -43.32
N ILE A 26 19.74 20.46 -43.71
CA ILE A 26 20.04 21.90 -43.87
C ILE A 26 19.14 22.53 -44.94
N THR A 27 18.88 21.80 -46.03
CA THR A 27 17.99 22.26 -47.11
C THR A 27 16.54 22.38 -46.61
N LEU A 28 16.05 21.38 -45.88
CA LEU A 28 14.70 21.42 -45.29
C LEU A 28 14.57 22.52 -44.23
N HIS A 29 15.59 22.74 -43.41
CA HIS A 29 15.63 23.82 -42.42
C HIS A 29 15.56 25.20 -43.07
N ARG A 30 16.32 25.44 -44.16
CA ARG A 30 16.23 26.69 -44.93
C ARG A 30 14.86 26.90 -45.55
N ARG A 31 14.23 25.85 -46.08
CA ARG A 31 12.85 25.91 -46.63
C ARG A 31 11.83 26.23 -45.55
N LEU A 32 12.00 25.67 -44.36
CA LEU A 32 11.18 25.99 -43.19
C LEU A 32 11.32 27.45 -42.79
N LEU A 33 12.54 27.96 -42.62
CA LEU A 33 12.78 29.36 -42.26
C LEU A 33 12.21 30.31 -43.31
N HIS A 34 12.40 30.01 -44.60
CA HIS A 34 11.82 30.79 -45.69
C HIS A 34 10.29 30.83 -45.58
N SER A 35 9.65 29.68 -45.38
CA SER A 35 8.19 29.60 -45.25
C SER A 35 7.66 30.34 -44.01
N LEU A 36 8.35 30.24 -42.87
CA LEU A 36 8.00 30.98 -41.65
C LEU A 36 8.11 32.50 -41.84
N ASN A 37 9.09 32.97 -42.63
CA ASN A 37 9.29 34.39 -42.93
C ASN A 37 8.25 34.97 -43.91
N LEU A 38 7.43 34.13 -44.55
CA LEU A 38 6.27 34.59 -45.33
C LEU A 38 5.12 35.07 -44.43
N GLY A 39 5.13 34.74 -43.14
CA GLY A 39 4.18 35.26 -42.16
C GLY A 39 4.71 36.49 -41.43
N THR A 40 3.79 37.27 -40.86
CA THR A 40 4.11 38.48 -40.10
C THR A 40 4.46 38.12 -38.65
N ARG A 41 5.57 38.63 -38.14
CA ARG A 41 5.97 38.51 -36.74
C ARG A 41 5.70 39.82 -36.00
N TYR A 42 5.06 39.75 -34.84
CA TYR A 42 4.89 40.91 -33.97
C TYR A 42 5.21 40.54 -32.52
N PHE A 43 5.68 41.51 -31.74
CA PHE A 43 5.93 41.32 -30.32
C PHE A 43 4.67 41.68 -29.52
N ASP A 44 4.15 40.71 -28.76
CA ASP A 44 3.01 40.93 -27.87
C ASP A 44 3.51 41.37 -26.50
N GLU A 45 3.34 42.66 -26.20
CA GLU A 45 3.76 43.29 -24.94
C GLU A 45 3.04 42.71 -23.71
N LYS A 46 1.80 42.21 -23.86
CA LYS A 46 1.05 41.62 -22.75
C LYS A 46 1.60 40.27 -22.32
N THR A 47 2.12 39.51 -23.28
CA THR A 47 2.69 38.18 -23.03
C THR A 47 4.22 38.17 -23.08
N ASN A 48 4.85 39.32 -23.36
CA ASN A 48 6.28 39.53 -23.56
C ASN A 48 6.91 38.54 -24.56
N ARG A 49 6.21 38.26 -25.67
CA ARG A 49 6.60 37.19 -26.61
C ARG A 49 6.33 37.53 -28.06
N TRP A 50 7.19 37.04 -28.95
CA TRP A 50 6.96 37.07 -30.39
C TRP A 50 5.83 36.12 -30.78
N LYS A 51 4.87 36.63 -31.55
CA LYS A 51 3.77 35.89 -32.16
C LYS A 51 3.91 35.90 -33.67
N TRP A 52 3.51 34.79 -34.29
CA TRP A 52 3.46 34.63 -35.74
C TRP A 52 2.01 34.73 -36.19
N GLN A 53 1.75 35.43 -37.28
CA GLN A 53 0.41 35.50 -37.88
C GLN A 53 0.49 35.49 -39.41
N SER A 54 -0.51 34.90 -40.03
CA SER A 54 -0.76 35.03 -41.47
C SER A 54 -2.25 34.86 -41.72
N VAL A 55 -2.83 35.68 -42.60
CA VAL A 55 -4.24 35.56 -43.02
C VAL A 55 -4.37 34.70 -44.29
N ASN A 56 -3.27 34.45 -45.00
CA ASN A 56 -3.27 33.72 -46.26
C ASN A 56 -3.22 32.20 -46.02
N ILE A 57 -4.28 31.50 -46.44
CA ILE A 57 -4.46 30.05 -46.29
C ILE A 57 -3.32 29.26 -46.96
N GLU A 58 -2.87 29.65 -48.15
CA GLU A 58 -1.81 28.92 -48.85
C GLU A 58 -0.45 29.13 -48.19
N VAL A 59 -0.21 30.31 -47.60
CA VAL A 59 0.98 30.57 -46.77
C VAL A 59 0.95 29.67 -45.52
N GLN A 60 -0.18 29.60 -44.82
CA GLN A 60 -0.35 28.71 -43.67
C GLN A 60 -0.13 27.24 -44.05
N LYS A 61 -0.70 26.79 -45.17
CA LYS A 61 -0.54 25.43 -45.71
C LYS A 61 0.91 25.11 -46.06
N ASN A 62 1.62 26.03 -46.70
CA ASN A 62 3.03 25.88 -47.04
C ASN A 62 3.91 25.81 -45.78
N VAL A 63 3.60 26.61 -44.76
CA VAL A 63 4.27 26.54 -43.45
C VAL A 63 4.07 25.17 -42.81
N LEU A 64 2.83 24.67 -42.73
CA LEU A 64 2.55 23.35 -42.16
C LEU A 64 3.28 22.21 -42.89
N ARG A 65 3.28 22.22 -44.23
CA ARG A 65 4.02 21.24 -45.04
C ARG A 65 5.52 21.31 -44.80
N SER A 66 6.06 22.52 -44.68
CA SER A 66 7.49 22.73 -44.42
C SER A 66 7.90 22.28 -43.02
N ILE A 67 7.04 22.51 -42.01
CA ILE A 67 7.24 21.98 -40.66
C ILE A 67 7.21 20.45 -40.69
N ALA A 68 6.18 19.85 -41.30
CA ALA A 68 6.05 18.40 -41.38
C ALA A 68 7.27 17.74 -42.02
N ALA A 69 7.69 18.22 -43.19
CA ALA A 69 8.84 17.70 -43.91
C ALA A 69 10.15 17.86 -43.13
N PHE A 70 10.33 18.97 -42.41
CA PHE A 70 11.48 19.17 -41.54
C PHE A 70 11.48 18.17 -40.38
N LEU A 71 10.34 17.99 -39.72
CA LEU A 71 10.18 17.02 -38.62
C LEU A 71 10.44 15.58 -39.06
N ASP A 72 9.93 15.18 -40.24
CA ASP A 72 10.15 13.84 -40.79
C ASP A 72 11.63 13.54 -41.11
N SER A 73 12.44 14.57 -41.31
CA SER A 73 13.88 14.44 -41.56
C SER A 73 14.73 14.29 -40.29
N ILE A 74 14.13 14.50 -39.11
CA ILE A 74 14.79 14.34 -37.82
C ILE A 74 14.59 12.89 -37.36
N SER A 75 15.67 12.12 -37.26
CA SER A 75 15.62 10.75 -36.74
C SER A 75 15.02 10.71 -35.33
N ALA A 76 14.22 9.67 -35.04
CA ALA A 76 13.69 9.38 -33.70
C ALA A 76 14.81 9.18 -32.64
N ASP A 77 16.04 8.89 -33.08
CA ASP A 77 17.20 8.83 -32.21
C ASP A 77 17.78 10.24 -31.97
N ALA A 78 16.97 11.09 -31.31
CA ALA A 78 17.23 12.51 -31.03
C ALA A 78 18.40 12.77 -30.05
N ARG A 79 19.23 11.76 -29.78
CA ARG A 79 20.40 11.83 -28.89
C ARG A 79 21.69 12.28 -29.55
N ALA A 80 21.71 12.43 -30.88
CA ALA A 80 22.79 13.15 -31.54
C ALA A 80 22.67 14.65 -31.23
N THR A 81 23.49 15.13 -30.28
CA THR A 81 23.59 16.49 -29.71
C THR A 81 23.53 17.64 -30.73
N ARG A 82 23.74 17.34 -32.02
CA ARG A 82 23.81 18.29 -33.14
C ARG A 82 22.45 18.59 -33.78
N HIS A 83 21.50 17.64 -33.84
CA HIS A 83 20.13 17.92 -34.29
C HIS A 83 19.39 18.82 -33.28
N THR A 84 19.73 18.69 -32.00
CA THR A 84 19.17 19.47 -30.90
C THR A 84 19.40 20.98 -31.06
N ILE A 85 20.48 21.42 -31.69
CA ILE A 85 20.82 22.85 -31.86
C ILE A 85 19.87 23.52 -32.86
N ILE A 86 19.75 22.96 -34.07
CA ILE A 86 18.89 23.49 -35.14
C ILE A 86 17.42 23.48 -34.71
N VAL A 87 17.01 22.39 -34.03
CA VAL A 87 15.66 22.25 -33.48
C VAL A 87 15.41 23.30 -32.39
N LYS A 88 16.37 23.53 -31.49
CA LYS A 88 16.26 24.54 -30.43
C LYS A 88 16.13 25.96 -30.99
N GLU A 89 16.87 26.30 -32.04
CA GLU A 89 16.83 27.63 -32.67
C GLU A 89 15.49 27.92 -33.36
N SER A 90 14.82 26.90 -33.89
CA SER A 90 13.57 27.06 -34.65
C SER A 90 12.29 26.69 -33.87
N ALA A 91 12.41 26.05 -32.71
CA ALA A 91 11.27 25.54 -31.94
C ALA A 91 10.24 26.63 -31.59
N ALA A 92 10.70 27.81 -31.15
CA ALA A 92 9.81 28.90 -30.75
C ALA A 92 8.98 29.44 -31.92
N ASP A 93 9.60 29.57 -33.10
CA ASP A 93 8.93 30.03 -34.32
C ASP A 93 7.96 28.99 -34.87
N ILE A 94 8.35 27.70 -34.87
CA ILE A 94 7.49 26.58 -35.26
C ILE A 94 6.26 26.50 -34.36
N LEU A 95 6.45 26.56 -33.04
CA LEU A 95 5.37 26.53 -32.06
C LEU A 95 4.45 27.75 -32.21
N GLY A 96 5.02 28.95 -32.39
CA GLY A 96 4.27 30.17 -32.60
C GLY A 96 3.37 30.12 -33.84
N ALA A 97 3.92 29.65 -34.97
CA ALA A 97 3.16 29.51 -36.21
C ALA A 97 2.07 28.43 -36.12
N LEU A 98 2.40 27.27 -35.54
CA LEU A 98 1.45 26.18 -35.35
C LEU A 98 0.28 26.58 -34.46
N LEU A 99 0.54 27.23 -33.32
CA LEU A 99 -0.49 27.70 -32.39
C LEU A 99 -1.44 28.68 -33.06
N TRP A 100 -0.90 29.64 -33.83
CA TRP A 100 -1.74 30.59 -34.56
C TRP A 100 -2.66 29.89 -35.55
N ILE A 101 -2.13 28.97 -36.36
CA ILE A 101 -2.93 28.25 -37.37
C ILE A 101 -4.03 27.41 -36.71
N LEU A 102 -3.74 26.75 -35.57
CA LEU A 102 -4.74 26.01 -34.78
C LEU A 102 -5.82 26.96 -34.22
N GLN A 103 -5.44 28.17 -33.77
CA GLN A 103 -6.36 29.17 -33.24
C GLN A 103 -7.25 29.82 -34.31
N CYS A 104 -6.81 29.88 -35.57
CA CYS A 104 -7.62 30.38 -36.67
C CYS A 104 -8.86 29.53 -36.97
N LYS A 105 -8.93 28.28 -36.46
CA LYS A 105 -10.07 27.36 -36.62
C LYS A 105 -10.54 27.15 -38.07
N ASN A 106 -9.62 27.23 -39.02
CA ASN A 106 -9.94 27.05 -40.44
C ASN A 106 -10.01 25.55 -40.79
N GLU A 107 -11.21 25.02 -41.02
CA GLU A 107 -11.48 23.58 -41.17
C GLU A 107 -10.52 22.82 -42.11
N PRO A 108 -10.21 23.28 -43.35
CA PRO A 108 -9.35 22.54 -44.27
C PRO A 108 -7.89 22.43 -43.81
N LEU A 109 -7.45 23.31 -42.91
CA LEU A 109 -6.09 23.33 -42.37
C LEU A 109 -5.99 22.68 -41.00
N LEU A 110 -7.09 22.56 -40.25
CA LEU A 110 -7.09 22.00 -38.90
C LEU A 110 -6.56 20.57 -38.85
N SER A 111 -6.99 19.68 -39.75
CA SER A 111 -6.47 18.30 -39.76
C SER A 111 -4.97 18.26 -40.03
N MET A 112 -4.47 19.09 -40.95
CA MET A 112 -3.04 19.18 -41.25
C MET A 112 -2.26 19.74 -40.03
N ALA A 113 -2.78 20.78 -39.40
CA ALA A 113 -2.16 21.41 -38.23
C ALA A 113 -2.12 20.46 -37.03
N SER A 114 -3.22 19.76 -36.73
CA SER A 114 -3.27 18.81 -35.61
C SER A 114 -2.31 17.63 -35.82
N ASN A 115 -2.17 17.13 -37.06
CA ASN A 115 -1.16 16.11 -37.38
C ASN A 115 0.28 16.62 -37.20
N VAL A 116 0.56 17.86 -37.59
CA VAL A 116 1.86 18.50 -37.34
C VAL A 116 2.10 18.65 -35.84
N ALA A 117 1.07 18.94 -35.04
CA ALA A 117 1.18 19.03 -33.59
C ALA A 117 1.61 17.68 -32.95
N VAL A 118 1.05 16.55 -33.39
CA VAL A 118 1.46 15.21 -32.94
C VAL A 118 2.95 14.99 -33.21
N LYS A 119 3.39 15.21 -34.47
CA LYS A 119 4.80 15.06 -34.85
C LYS A 119 5.71 15.96 -34.01
N LEU A 120 5.32 17.21 -33.83
CA LEU A 120 6.11 18.19 -33.09
C LEU A 120 6.31 17.75 -31.63
N VAL A 121 5.25 17.35 -30.94
CA VAL A 121 5.31 16.91 -29.54
C VAL A 121 6.09 15.60 -29.39
N SER A 122 6.02 14.71 -30.38
CA SER A 122 6.79 13.45 -30.34
C SER A 122 8.30 13.65 -30.48
N ILE A 123 8.75 14.72 -31.13
CA ILE A 123 10.17 14.97 -31.44
C ILE A 123 10.78 15.98 -30.45
N LEU A 124 10.04 17.00 -30.03
CA LEU A 124 10.56 18.05 -29.16
C LEU A 124 10.67 17.61 -27.69
N PRO A 125 11.85 17.76 -27.05
CA PRO A 125 11.99 17.59 -25.61
C PRO A 125 11.09 18.56 -24.82
N SER A 126 10.57 18.08 -23.68
CA SER A 126 9.69 18.86 -22.77
C SER A 126 10.19 20.29 -22.48
N PRO A 127 11.49 20.56 -22.21
CA PRO A 127 11.97 21.93 -21.96
C PRO A 127 11.76 22.92 -23.13
N LEU A 128 11.75 22.45 -24.38
CA LEU A 128 11.52 23.31 -25.55
C LEU A 128 10.04 23.62 -25.74
N LEU A 129 9.14 22.76 -25.23
CA LEU A 129 7.70 22.98 -25.24
C LEU A 129 7.25 23.89 -24.09
N GLN A 130 7.96 23.89 -22.95
CA GLN A 130 7.61 24.63 -21.73
C GLN A 130 7.15 26.09 -21.95
N PRO A 131 7.82 26.92 -22.77
CA PRO A 131 7.42 28.31 -22.93
C PRO A 131 5.98 28.47 -23.45
N ARG A 132 5.55 27.58 -24.35
CA ARG A 132 4.24 27.63 -25.04
C ARG A 132 3.30 26.50 -24.64
N LEU A 133 3.64 25.78 -23.57
CA LEU A 133 2.95 24.55 -23.16
C LEU A 133 1.48 24.79 -22.83
N LEU A 134 1.17 25.82 -22.04
CA LEU A 134 -0.22 26.15 -21.68
C LEU A 134 -1.03 26.58 -22.90
N ASP A 135 -0.48 27.47 -23.74
CA ASP A 135 -1.12 27.90 -25.00
C ASP A 135 -1.50 26.68 -25.86
N LEU A 136 -0.58 25.70 -25.97
CA LEU A 136 -0.81 24.45 -26.69
C LEU A 136 -1.91 23.59 -26.04
N VAL A 137 -1.90 23.44 -24.72
CA VAL A 137 -2.93 22.70 -23.99
C VAL A 137 -4.31 23.33 -24.20
N TYR A 138 -4.46 24.65 -24.04
CA TYR A 138 -5.74 25.33 -24.29
C TYR A 138 -6.23 25.13 -25.72
N CYS A 139 -5.34 25.30 -26.71
CA CYS A 139 -5.70 25.15 -28.12
C CYS A 139 -6.17 23.73 -28.43
N LEU A 140 -5.37 22.71 -28.07
CA LEU A 140 -5.70 21.31 -28.35
C LEU A 140 -6.97 20.88 -27.62
N SER A 141 -7.14 21.28 -26.35
CA SER A 141 -8.35 20.96 -25.56
C SER A 141 -9.61 21.52 -26.21
N SER A 142 -9.56 22.77 -26.71
CA SER A 142 -10.70 23.41 -27.37
C SER A 142 -11.10 22.71 -28.69
N LEU A 143 -10.15 22.08 -29.38
CA LEU A 143 -10.37 21.40 -30.66
C LEU A 143 -10.92 19.98 -30.51
N LEU A 144 -10.92 19.41 -29.30
CA LEU A 144 -11.54 18.10 -29.04
C LEU A 144 -13.06 18.10 -29.19
N SER A 145 -13.71 19.26 -29.09
CA SER A 145 -15.15 19.42 -29.37
C SER A 145 -15.48 19.47 -30.86
N SER A 146 -14.49 19.35 -31.75
CA SER A 146 -14.73 19.34 -33.20
C SER A 146 -15.50 18.08 -33.61
N HIS A 147 -16.47 18.26 -34.52
CA HIS A 147 -17.21 17.14 -35.13
C HIS A 147 -16.36 16.33 -36.14
N GLN A 148 -15.20 16.87 -36.55
CA GLN A 148 -14.28 16.18 -37.48
C GLN A 148 -13.33 15.26 -36.72
N VAL A 149 -13.49 13.95 -36.94
CA VAL A 149 -12.66 12.90 -36.33
C VAL A 149 -11.17 13.07 -36.69
N GLU A 150 -10.89 13.54 -37.90
CA GLU A 150 -9.55 13.81 -38.44
C GLU A 150 -8.83 14.99 -37.76
N VAL A 151 -9.55 15.77 -36.94
CA VAL A 151 -8.99 16.84 -36.10
C VAL A 151 -8.93 16.40 -34.65
N ALA A 152 -10.02 15.81 -34.15
CA ALA A 152 -10.15 15.42 -32.76
C ALA A 152 -9.18 14.29 -32.35
N ILE A 153 -8.95 13.27 -33.22
CA ILE A 153 -7.98 12.20 -32.95
C ILE A 153 -6.56 12.75 -32.79
N PRO A 154 -5.98 13.47 -33.77
CA PRO A 154 -4.62 13.98 -33.60
C PRO A 154 -4.49 14.98 -32.44
N CYS A 155 -5.53 15.77 -32.16
CA CYS A 155 -5.54 16.62 -30.96
C CYS A 155 -5.47 15.82 -29.67
N ALA A 156 -6.23 14.73 -29.56
CA ALA A 156 -6.22 13.85 -28.41
C ALA A 156 -4.85 13.16 -28.23
N THR A 157 -4.29 12.63 -29.32
CA THR A 157 -2.96 12.00 -29.32
C THR A 157 -1.86 12.98 -28.91
N ALA A 158 -1.84 14.20 -29.50
CA ALA A 158 -0.86 15.22 -29.16
C ALA A 158 -0.97 15.63 -27.69
N LEU A 159 -2.18 15.85 -27.19
CA LEU A 159 -2.41 16.22 -25.80
C LEU A 159 -2.02 15.09 -24.83
N ASN A 160 -2.30 13.83 -25.19
CA ASN A 160 -1.92 12.66 -24.40
C ASN A 160 -0.38 12.56 -24.26
N LEU A 161 0.36 12.81 -25.34
CA LEU A 161 1.83 12.87 -25.33
C LEU A 161 2.36 14.02 -24.48
N VAL A 162 1.73 15.20 -24.55
CA VAL A 162 2.07 16.34 -23.70
C VAL A 162 1.90 15.99 -22.22
N ILE A 163 0.71 15.48 -21.84
CA ILE A 163 0.38 15.21 -20.43
C ILE A 163 1.24 14.07 -19.86
N SER A 164 1.54 13.05 -20.67
CA SER A 164 2.38 11.92 -20.26
C SER A 164 3.80 12.37 -19.88
N ASN A 165 4.33 13.40 -20.54
CA ASN A 165 5.71 13.88 -20.40
C ASN A 165 5.84 15.15 -19.53
N LEU A 166 4.85 15.45 -18.68
CA LEU A 166 4.90 16.62 -17.79
C LEU A 166 5.95 16.47 -16.69
N SER A 167 6.66 17.57 -16.44
CA SER A 167 7.50 17.74 -15.26
C SER A 167 6.65 18.04 -14.03
N ALA A 168 7.15 17.72 -12.82
CA ALA A 168 6.48 18.05 -11.57
C ALA A 168 6.19 19.57 -11.42
N THR A 169 7.03 20.43 -12.01
CA THR A 169 6.88 21.89 -11.96
C THR A 169 5.74 22.42 -12.85
N SER A 170 5.49 21.78 -14.00
CA SER A 170 4.47 22.21 -14.96
C SER A 170 3.11 21.53 -14.74
N GLU A 171 3.10 20.41 -14.03
CA GLU A 171 1.91 19.58 -13.80
C GLU A 171 0.75 20.37 -13.18
N LYS A 172 0.99 21.18 -12.15
CA LYS A 172 -0.07 21.97 -11.47
C LYS A 172 -0.74 22.97 -12.42
N ALA A 173 0.04 23.69 -13.22
CA ALA A 173 -0.48 24.70 -14.14
C ALA A 173 -1.25 24.06 -15.30
N VAL A 174 -0.73 22.95 -15.84
CA VAL A 174 -1.43 22.22 -16.92
C VAL A 174 -2.74 21.61 -16.40
N ILE A 175 -2.77 21.05 -15.19
CA ILE A 175 -4.01 20.55 -14.60
C ILE A 175 -5.04 21.68 -14.49
N GLU A 176 -4.65 22.88 -14.05
CA GLU A 176 -5.58 24.02 -13.95
C GLU A 176 -6.15 24.43 -15.32
N ALA A 177 -5.30 24.49 -16.35
CA ALA A 177 -5.76 24.75 -17.73
C ALA A 177 -6.76 23.68 -18.23
N LEU A 178 -6.55 22.40 -17.87
CA LEU A 178 -7.49 21.32 -18.19
C LEU A 178 -8.84 21.48 -17.45
N LYS A 179 -8.85 22.08 -16.25
CA LYS A 179 -10.10 22.38 -15.53
C LYS A 179 -10.88 23.49 -16.21
N GLU A 180 -10.21 24.60 -16.53
CA GLU A 180 -10.82 25.76 -17.16
C GLU A 180 -11.43 25.43 -18.54
N THR A 181 -10.86 24.46 -19.24
CA THR A 181 -11.37 23.99 -20.53
C THR A 181 -12.45 22.91 -20.43
N GLU A 182 -12.84 22.51 -19.20
CA GLU A 182 -13.83 21.46 -18.93
C GLU A 182 -13.57 20.17 -19.73
N ILE A 183 -12.30 19.86 -19.97
CA ILE A 183 -11.89 18.86 -20.96
C ILE A 183 -12.42 17.46 -20.62
N SER A 184 -12.54 17.13 -19.33
CA SER A 184 -13.06 15.84 -18.89
C SER A 184 -14.51 15.64 -19.33
N ILE A 185 -15.35 16.69 -19.25
CA ILE A 185 -16.75 16.65 -19.69
C ILE A 185 -16.80 16.46 -21.22
N CYS A 186 -15.97 17.21 -21.94
CA CYS A 186 -15.85 17.10 -23.40
C CYS A 186 -15.49 15.67 -23.84
N ILE A 187 -14.44 15.09 -23.24
CA ILE A 187 -13.99 13.73 -23.57
C ILE A 187 -15.05 12.68 -23.19
N VAL A 188 -15.70 12.82 -22.03
CA VAL A 188 -16.77 11.90 -21.61
C VAL A 188 -17.93 11.93 -22.60
N ARG A 189 -18.36 13.13 -23.04
CA ARG A 189 -19.39 13.27 -24.09
C ARG A 189 -18.95 12.61 -25.39
N ASN A 190 -17.73 12.88 -25.85
CA ASN A 190 -17.18 12.25 -27.05
C ASN A 190 -17.17 10.72 -26.97
N ILE A 191 -16.85 10.15 -25.79
CA ILE A 191 -16.87 8.69 -25.58
C ILE A 191 -18.30 8.14 -25.67
N LYS A 192 -19.29 8.86 -25.15
CA LYS A 192 -20.71 8.45 -25.21
C LYS A 192 -21.23 8.44 -26.64
N ASP A 193 -20.86 9.45 -27.41
CA ASP A 193 -21.29 9.63 -28.81
C ASP A 193 -20.56 8.66 -29.78
N CYS A 194 -19.56 7.90 -29.31
CA CYS A 194 -18.81 6.92 -30.10
C CYS A 194 -19.68 5.85 -30.78
N GLY A 195 -20.93 5.64 -30.36
CA GLY A 195 -21.85 4.68 -30.98
C GLY A 195 -22.00 4.85 -32.50
N ALA A 196 -21.74 6.05 -33.03
CA ALA A 196 -21.77 6.37 -34.46
C ALA A 196 -20.38 6.54 -35.13
N GLN A 197 -19.26 6.44 -34.39
CA GLN A 197 -17.91 6.81 -34.85
C GLN A 197 -16.94 5.60 -34.93
N LYS A 198 -15.73 5.81 -35.51
CA LYS A 198 -14.70 4.77 -35.67
C LYS A 198 -14.14 4.30 -34.31
N ILE A 199 -13.73 3.02 -34.22
CA ILE A 199 -13.11 2.42 -33.02
C ILE A 199 -11.87 3.21 -32.57
N GLU A 200 -11.08 3.70 -33.53
CA GLU A 200 -9.90 4.53 -33.30
C GLU A 200 -10.22 5.78 -32.47
N TYR A 201 -11.38 6.40 -32.70
CA TYR A 201 -11.81 7.57 -31.94
C TYR A 201 -12.04 7.23 -30.47
N PHE A 202 -12.69 6.11 -30.19
CA PHE A 202 -12.86 5.63 -28.82
C PHE A 202 -11.51 5.37 -28.14
N LEU A 203 -10.59 4.68 -28.83
CA LEU A 203 -9.28 4.33 -28.27
C LEU A 203 -8.50 5.58 -27.85
N GLU A 204 -8.44 6.59 -28.70
CA GLU A 204 -7.70 7.84 -28.43
C GLU A 204 -8.36 8.67 -27.32
N MET A 205 -9.69 8.80 -27.33
CA MET A 205 -10.41 9.54 -26.29
C MET A 205 -10.31 8.88 -24.92
N ALA A 206 -10.47 7.55 -24.85
CA ALA A 206 -10.36 6.82 -23.59
C ALA A 206 -8.90 6.76 -23.08
N SER A 207 -7.92 6.68 -23.98
CA SER A 207 -6.48 6.78 -23.64
C SER A 207 -6.15 8.14 -23.03
N LEU A 208 -6.60 9.23 -23.67
CA LEU A 208 -6.42 10.59 -23.14
C LEU A 208 -7.11 10.75 -21.77
N LEU A 209 -8.36 10.28 -21.64
CA LEU A 209 -9.09 10.34 -20.38
C LEU A 209 -8.33 9.60 -19.26
N SER A 210 -7.82 8.41 -19.53
CA SER A 210 -7.00 7.65 -18.58
C SER A 210 -5.79 8.45 -18.10
N THR A 211 -5.04 9.06 -19.01
CA THR A 211 -3.86 9.87 -18.68
C THR A 211 -4.21 11.11 -17.85
N ILE A 212 -5.31 11.78 -18.18
CA ILE A 212 -5.83 12.93 -17.40
C ILE A 212 -6.19 12.48 -15.98
N LEU A 213 -6.96 11.40 -15.83
CA LEU A 213 -7.40 10.88 -14.53
C LEU A 213 -6.24 10.42 -13.65
N LEU A 214 -5.17 9.90 -14.25
CA LEU A 214 -3.96 9.51 -13.53
C LEU A 214 -3.31 10.73 -12.84
N ARG A 215 -3.32 11.91 -13.49
CA ARG A 215 -2.69 13.14 -13.00
C ARG A 215 -3.65 14.06 -12.23
N TRP A 216 -4.97 13.92 -12.41
CA TRP A 216 -6.00 14.77 -11.82
C TRP A 216 -6.93 13.97 -10.88
N PRO A 217 -6.63 13.90 -9.57
CA PRO A 217 -7.39 13.04 -8.65
C PRO A 217 -8.86 13.43 -8.43
N SER A 218 -9.19 14.73 -8.41
CA SER A 218 -10.55 15.19 -8.11
C SER A 218 -11.57 14.94 -9.23
N SER A 219 -11.14 14.62 -10.46
CA SER A 219 -12.04 14.29 -11.57
C SER A 219 -12.48 12.82 -11.60
N ARG A 220 -11.81 11.92 -10.87
CA ARG A 220 -12.08 10.48 -10.89
C ARG A 220 -13.49 10.12 -10.43
N PHE A 221 -13.93 10.70 -9.31
CA PHE A 221 -15.24 10.39 -8.74
C PHE A 221 -16.39 10.91 -9.61
N PRO A 222 -16.38 12.17 -10.10
CA PRO A 222 -17.38 12.64 -11.08
C PRO A 222 -17.46 11.77 -12.34
N VAL A 223 -16.31 11.42 -12.95
CA VAL A 223 -16.27 10.62 -14.18
C VAL A 223 -16.85 9.21 -13.94
N CYS A 224 -16.51 8.56 -12.82
CA CYS A 224 -17.08 7.24 -12.49
C CYS A 224 -18.57 7.27 -12.13
N ASN A 225 -19.10 8.43 -11.73
CA ASN A 225 -20.52 8.58 -11.39
C ASN A 225 -21.40 8.87 -12.60
N ASP A 226 -20.81 9.11 -13.77
CA ASP A 226 -21.56 9.21 -15.01
C ASP A 226 -22.09 7.82 -15.44
N VAL A 227 -23.37 7.58 -15.18
CA VAL A 227 -24.05 6.30 -15.42
C VAL A 227 -24.02 5.89 -16.89
N GLU A 228 -24.13 6.85 -17.80
CA GLU A 228 -24.16 6.58 -19.23
C GLU A 228 -22.77 6.21 -19.75
N LEU A 229 -21.73 6.92 -19.31
CA LEU A 229 -20.35 6.55 -19.60
C LEU A 229 -20.07 5.11 -19.13
N MET A 230 -20.42 4.79 -17.89
CA MET A 230 -20.19 3.45 -17.34
C MET A 230 -20.93 2.36 -18.12
N LYS A 231 -22.14 2.64 -18.63
CA LYS A 231 -22.86 1.73 -19.54
C LYS A 231 -22.13 1.54 -20.88
N VAL A 232 -21.64 2.62 -21.48
CA VAL A 232 -20.87 2.54 -22.75
C VAL A 232 -19.57 1.74 -22.54
N LEU A 233 -18.85 2.00 -21.45
CA LEU A 233 -17.65 1.25 -21.11
C LEU A 233 -17.96 -0.23 -20.86
N ALA A 234 -19.08 -0.55 -20.20
CA ALA A 234 -19.53 -1.93 -20.01
C ALA A 234 -19.85 -2.64 -21.34
N ASN A 235 -20.50 -1.95 -22.28
CA ASN A 235 -20.75 -2.48 -23.63
C ASN A 235 -19.44 -2.79 -24.37
N MET A 236 -18.45 -1.90 -24.27
CA MET A 236 -17.13 -2.12 -24.89
C MET A 236 -16.38 -3.31 -24.30
N ARG A 237 -16.66 -3.74 -23.05
CA ARG A 237 -16.06 -4.95 -22.44
C ARG A 237 -16.40 -6.23 -23.21
N THR A 238 -17.51 -6.26 -23.94
CA THR A 238 -17.93 -7.46 -24.70
C THR A 238 -17.11 -7.67 -25.97
N ARG A 239 -16.33 -6.67 -26.38
CA ARG A 239 -15.50 -6.76 -27.59
C ARG A 239 -14.20 -7.52 -27.30
N THR A 240 -13.78 -8.35 -28.26
CA THR A 240 -12.61 -9.24 -28.11
C THR A 240 -11.28 -8.55 -28.42
N ASP A 241 -11.30 -7.34 -28.99
CA ASP A 241 -10.13 -6.58 -29.40
C ASP A 241 -9.17 -6.26 -28.24
N CYS A 242 -7.89 -6.58 -28.41
CA CYS A 242 -6.88 -6.38 -27.38
C CYS A 242 -6.53 -4.92 -27.11
N ALA A 243 -6.60 -4.04 -28.11
CA ALA A 243 -6.38 -2.60 -27.94
C ALA A 243 -7.51 -1.97 -27.12
N ILE A 244 -8.77 -2.37 -27.38
CA ILE A 244 -9.93 -1.94 -26.57
C ILE A 244 -9.76 -2.41 -25.13
N LYS A 245 -9.42 -3.69 -24.92
CA LYS A 245 -9.16 -4.23 -23.57
C LYS A 245 -8.07 -3.44 -22.84
N LEU A 246 -6.94 -3.19 -23.50
CA LEU A 246 -5.82 -2.46 -22.90
C LEU A 246 -6.22 -1.05 -22.46
N VAL A 247 -6.90 -0.29 -23.34
CA VAL A 247 -7.33 1.07 -23.03
C VAL A 247 -8.38 1.10 -21.92
N LEU A 248 -9.33 0.16 -21.93
CA LEU A 248 -10.30 0.00 -20.85
C LEU A 248 -9.62 -0.29 -19.51
N LEU A 249 -8.68 -1.23 -19.47
CA LEU A 249 -7.94 -1.56 -18.25
C LEU A 249 -7.19 -0.34 -17.71
N LYS A 250 -6.46 0.41 -18.55
CA LYS A 250 -5.77 1.65 -18.14
C LYS A 250 -6.72 2.70 -17.56
N LEU A 251 -7.89 2.87 -18.20
CA LEU A 251 -8.92 3.79 -17.74
C LEU A 251 -9.44 3.37 -16.36
N TYR A 252 -9.78 2.09 -16.17
CA TYR A 252 -10.19 1.57 -14.87
C TYR A 252 -9.08 1.66 -13.83
N THR A 253 -7.81 1.41 -14.18
CA THR A 253 -6.67 1.57 -13.25
C THR A 253 -6.62 3.01 -12.75
N SER A 254 -6.75 3.98 -13.66
CA SER A 254 -6.71 5.41 -13.35
C SER A 254 -7.88 5.85 -12.46
N LEU A 255 -9.07 5.27 -12.67
CA LEU A 255 -10.26 5.48 -11.84
C LEU A 255 -10.09 4.86 -10.45
N ALA A 256 -9.64 3.60 -10.38
CA ALA A 256 -9.45 2.83 -9.15
C ALA A 256 -8.36 3.37 -8.22
N LEU A 257 -7.58 4.39 -8.65
CA LEU A 257 -6.72 5.16 -7.75
C LEU A 257 -7.49 5.97 -6.70
N CYS A 258 -8.79 6.19 -6.93
CA CYS A 258 -9.72 6.70 -5.93
C CYS A 258 -10.37 5.51 -5.20
N ASP A 259 -10.18 5.41 -3.88
CA ASP A 259 -10.63 4.23 -3.12
C ASP A 259 -12.16 4.06 -3.12
N SER A 260 -12.91 5.16 -3.06
CA SER A 260 -14.38 5.11 -3.17
C SER A 260 -14.85 4.63 -4.55
N VAL A 261 -14.11 4.96 -5.62
CA VAL A 261 -14.37 4.44 -6.96
C VAL A 261 -14.01 2.97 -7.05
N ALA A 262 -12.87 2.55 -6.47
CA ALA A 262 -12.49 1.14 -6.43
C ALA A 262 -13.54 0.28 -5.72
N GLN A 263 -14.08 0.75 -4.59
CA GLN A 263 -15.19 0.11 -3.88
C GLN A 263 -16.43 -0.05 -4.77
N LYS A 264 -16.86 1.03 -5.45
CA LYS A 264 -17.99 1.01 -6.38
C LYS A 264 -17.77 0.04 -7.54
N LEU A 265 -16.56 -0.01 -8.12
CA LEU A 265 -16.22 -0.94 -9.18
C LEU A 265 -16.23 -2.41 -8.72
N ILE A 266 -15.95 -2.68 -7.44
CA ILE A 266 -16.08 -4.02 -6.86
C ILE A 266 -17.56 -4.37 -6.65
N GLU A 267 -18.40 -3.40 -6.31
CA GLU A 267 -19.85 -3.56 -6.17
C GLU A 267 -20.57 -3.84 -7.51
N ASP A 268 -20.00 -3.42 -8.65
CA ASP A 268 -20.45 -3.83 -10.00
C ASP A 268 -20.42 -5.36 -10.21
N GLY A 269 -19.81 -6.10 -9.27
CA GLY A 269 -20.01 -7.53 -9.10
C GLY A 269 -19.07 -8.41 -9.91
N LYS A 270 -19.39 -9.71 -9.95
CA LYS A 270 -18.49 -10.78 -10.39
C LYS A 270 -18.03 -10.63 -11.86
N VAL A 271 -18.86 -10.08 -12.74
CA VAL A 271 -18.57 -9.96 -14.18
C VAL A 271 -17.36 -9.05 -14.45
N PHE A 272 -17.30 -7.91 -13.76
CA PHE A 272 -16.17 -6.98 -13.89
C PHE A 272 -14.86 -7.63 -13.41
N LEU A 273 -14.90 -8.28 -12.25
CA LEU A 273 -13.73 -8.95 -11.68
C LEU A 273 -13.25 -10.12 -12.55
N GLN A 274 -14.17 -10.88 -13.16
CA GLN A 274 -13.81 -11.95 -14.09
C GLN A 274 -13.08 -11.43 -15.33
N MET A 275 -13.49 -10.29 -15.88
CA MET A 275 -12.79 -9.66 -17.01
C MET A 275 -11.35 -9.31 -16.65
N ILE A 276 -11.12 -8.81 -15.43
CA ILE A 276 -9.79 -8.46 -14.93
C ILE A 276 -8.90 -9.71 -14.80
N VAL A 277 -9.43 -10.79 -14.18
CA VAL A 277 -8.71 -12.06 -14.04
C VAL A 277 -8.41 -12.67 -15.41
N GLN A 278 -9.37 -12.63 -16.34
CA GLN A 278 -9.18 -13.11 -17.72
C GLN A 278 -8.08 -12.31 -18.44
N ALA A 279 -7.98 -11.00 -18.22
CA ALA A 279 -6.94 -10.17 -18.83
C ALA A 279 -5.52 -10.57 -18.39
N MET A 280 -5.34 -11.09 -17.17
CA MET A 280 -4.05 -11.59 -16.67
C MET A 280 -3.63 -12.93 -17.30
N GLY A 281 -4.58 -13.66 -17.89
CA GLY A 281 -4.37 -14.99 -18.46
C GLY A 281 -3.33 -14.99 -19.58
N LYS A 282 -2.57 -16.09 -19.68
CA LYS A 282 -1.47 -16.28 -20.64
C LYS A 282 -1.87 -16.13 -22.11
N SER A 283 -3.16 -16.25 -22.42
CA SER A 283 -3.69 -16.08 -23.78
C SER A 283 -3.71 -14.62 -24.27
N ASN A 284 -3.55 -13.63 -23.38
CA ASN A 284 -3.59 -12.23 -23.76
C ASN A 284 -2.18 -11.68 -24.05
N PRO A 285 -2.07 -10.61 -24.85
CA PRO A 285 -0.82 -9.88 -25.06
C PRO A 285 -0.21 -9.39 -23.74
N HIS A 286 1.12 -9.29 -23.72
CA HIS A 286 1.89 -8.94 -22.53
C HIS A 286 1.45 -7.61 -21.87
N ASP A 287 1.15 -6.58 -22.67
CA ASP A 287 0.68 -5.28 -22.15
C ASP A 287 -0.69 -5.36 -21.48
N VAL A 288 -1.61 -6.16 -22.03
CA VAL A 288 -2.94 -6.40 -21.45
C VAL A 288 -2.81 -7.10 -20.11
N ARG A 289 -1.92 -8.09 -20.02
CA ARG A 289 -1.65 -8.83 -18.78
C ARG A 289 -1.08 -7.90 -17.71
N ILE A 290 -0.05 -7.13 -18.04
CA ILE A 290 0.54 -6.12 -17.12
C ILE A 290 -0.54 -5.19 -16.58
N GLU A 291 -1.38 -4.64 -17.44
CA GLU A 291 -2.40 -3.69 -17.00
C GLU A 291 -3.50 -4.36 -16.18
N GLY A 292 -3.84 -5.62 -16.47
CA GLY A 292 -4.71 -6.45 -15.64
C GLY A 292 -4.19 -6.57 -14.21
N PHE A 293 -2.90 -6.89 -14.04
CA PHE A 293 -2.25 -6.94 -12.71
C PHE A 293 -2.27 -5.57 -12.00
N ARG A 294 -1.99 -4.47 -12.72
CA ARG A 294 -1.99 -3.11 -12.14
C ARG A 294 -3.37 -2.67 -11.67
N LEU A 295 -4.41 -2.96 -12.44
CA LEU A 295 -5.78 -2.69 -12.04
C LEU A 295 -6.15 -3.46 -10.77
N ALA A 296 -5.85 -4.76 -10.73
CA ALA A 296 -6.10 -5.57 -9.53
C ALA A 296 -5.32 -5.06 -8.32
N GLN A 297 -4.07 -4.62 -8.49
CA GLN A 297 -3.30 -3.98 -7.42
C GLN A 297 -4.01 -2.73 -6.89
N CYS A 298 -4.65 -1.92 -7.75
CA CYS A 298 -5.40 -0.73 -7.34
C CYS A 298 -6.70 -1.07 -6.60
N LEU A 299 -7.42 -2.11 -7.03
CA LEU A 299 -8.66 -2.54 -6.39
C LEU A 299 -8.42 -3.15 -5.00
N LEU A 300 -7.37 -3.97 -4.86
CA LEU A 300 -7.09 -4.75 -3.64
C LEU A 300 -6.19 -4.02 -2.63
N ARG A 301 -6.15 -2.68 -2.71
CA ARG A 301 -5.29 -1.87 -1.86
C ARG A 301 -5.69 -1.92 -0.39
N SER A 302 -6.96 -2.12 -0.07
CA SER A 302 -7.47 -2.21 1.31
C SER A 302 -7.85 -3.64 1.68
N GLN A 303 -7.77 -3.94 2.98
CA GLN A 303 -8.20 -5.22 3.53
C GLN A 303 -9.68 -5.50 3.21
N GLU A 304 -10.54 -4.48 3.30
CA GLU A 304 -11.98 -4.62 3.01
C GLU A 304 -12.22 -5.00 1.54
N ASN A 305 -11.59 -4.29 0.61
CA ASN A 305 -11.71 -4.59 -0.81
C ASN A 305 -11.14 -5.98 -1.12
N CYS A 306 -10.00 -6.33 -0.52
CA CYS A 306 -9.40 -7.65 -0.66
C CYS A 306 -10.39 -8.74 -0.24
N LEU A 307 -10.97 -8.64 0.95
CA LEU A 307 -11.95 -9.60 1.45
C LEU A 307 -13.18 -9.72 0.53
N LYS A 308 -13.74 -8.59 0.06
CA LYS A 308 -14.88 -8.59 -0.88
C LYS A 308 -14.53 -9.33 -2.18
N VAL A 309 -13.39 -9.02 -2.80
CA VAL A 309 -12.97 -9.67 -4.06
C VAL A 309 -12.63 -11.15 -3.85
N MET A 310 -11.97 -11.51 -2.75
CA MET A 310 -11.64 -12.91 -2.45
C MET A 310 -12.89 -13.79 -2.28
N ASN A 311 -14.02 -13.22 -1.86
CA ASN A 311 -15.31 -13.90 -1.79
C ASN A 311 -15.97 -14.09 -3.17
N LEU A 312 -15.72 -13.17 -4.12
CA LEU A 312 -16.36 -13.20 -5.44
C LEU A 312 -15.60 -14.04 -6.48
N CYS A 313 -14.27 -13.96 -6.50
CA CYS A 313 -13.43 -14.61 -7.51
C CYS A 313 -12.04 -15.05 -6.99
N GLY A 314 -11.93 -15.36 -5.70
CA GLY A 314 -10.62 -15.56 -5.07
C GLY A 314 -9.79 -16.74 -5.59
N GLU A 315 -10.39 -17.83 -6.07
CA GLU A 315 -9.62 -18.95 -6.66
C GLU A 315 -8.96 -18.53 -7.97
N ALA A 316 -9.76 -18.07 -8.94
CA ALA A 316 -9.25 -17.64 -10.23
C ALA A 316 -8.22 -16.50 -10.13
N LEU A 317 -8.37 -15.60 -9.14
CA LEU A 317 -7.39 -14.55 -8.88
C LEU A 317 -6.05 -15.10 -8.39
N VAL A 318 -6.06 -16.02 -7.41
CA VAL A 318 -4.83 -16.65 -6.91
C VAL A 318 -4.15 -17.44 -8.02
N ASP A 319 -4.91 -18.19 -8.83
CA ASP A 319 -4.38 -18.95 -9.97
C ASP A 319 -3.70 -18.03 -10.99
N ALA A 320 -4.30 -16.88 -11.28
CA ALA A 320 -3.71 -15.87 -12.19
C ALA A 320 -2.41 -15.28 -11.62
N ILE A 321 -2.35 -15.01 -10.31
CA ILE A 321 -1.14 -14.53 -9.62
C ILE A 321 -0.03 -15.57 -9.71
N ILE A 322 -0.30 -16.83 -9.32
CA ILE A 322 0.67 -17.93 -9.39
C ILE A 322 1.14 -18.14 -10.83
N CYS A 323 0.22 -18.13 -11.80
CA CYS A 323 0.58 -18.27 -13.22
C CYS A 323 1.47 -17.14 -13.73
N GLY A 324 1.25 -15.90 -13.28
CA GLY A 324 2.10 -14.76 -13.61
C GLY A 324 3.46 -14.83 -12.93
N MET A 325 3.53 -15.38 -11.71
CA MET A 325 4.79 -15.58 -10.98
C MET A 325 5.63 -16.75 -11.52
N ARG A 326 5.01 -17.75 -12.16
CA ARG A 326 5.70 -18.86 -12.83
C ARG A 326 6.30 -18.49 -14.19
N GLU A 327 6.11 -17.26 -14.66
CA GLU A 327 6.56 -16.86 -15.98
C GLU A 327 8.08 -16.61 -16.00
N THR A 328 8.82 -17.61 -16.47
CA THR A 328 10.26 -17.52 -16.73
C THR A 328 10.47 -16.84 -18.09
N GLY A 329 10.59 -15.52 -18.08
CA GLY A 329 11.05 -14.79 -19.27
C GLY A 329 12.53 -15.11 -19.58
N PRO A 330 12.97 -15.09 -20.84
CA PRO A 330 14.39 -15.16 -21.16
C PRO A 330 15.08 -13.91 -20.60
N CYS A 331 15.73 -14.04 -19.45
CA CYS A 331 16.49 -12.95 -18.84
C CYS A 331 17.77 -12.70 -19.68
N SER A 332 17.66 -11.87 -20.70
CA SER A 332 18.83 -11.30 -21.35
C SER A 332 19.58 -10.44 -20.34
N LYS A 333 20.87 -10.73 -20.16
CA LYS A 333 21.84 -9.88 -19.45
C LYS A 333 21.63 -8.41 -19.84
N LYS A 334 21.48 -7.54 -18.83
CA LYS A 334 21.16 -6.10 -18.84
C LYS A 334 19.69 -5.76 -18.60
N ILE A 335 19.32 -5.70 -17.32
CA ILE A 335 18.18 -4.92 -16.86
C ILE A 335 18.67 -3.47 -16.74
N GLU A 336 18.56 -2.70 -17.83
CA GLU A 336 18.52 -1.24 -17.75
C GLU A 336 17.04 -0.82 -17.65
N ASN A 337 16.69 -0.23 -16.51
CA ASN A 337 15.56 0.66 -16.23
C ASN A 337 14.20 0.41 -16.93
N ASN A 338 13.20 0.19 -16.07
CA ASN A 338 11.76 0.48 -16.20
C ASN A 338 10.80 -0.65 -16.60
N TYR A 339 9.88 -0.92 -15.65
CA TYR A 339 8.45 -1.22 -15.84
C TYR A 339 8.06 -2.03 -17.07
N GLY A 340 8.11 -3.36 -16.99
CA GLY A 340 7.55 -4.16 -18.08
C GLY A 340 7.78 -5.66 -17.98
N SER A 341 7.58 -6.29 -16.83
CA SER A 341 7.45 -7.74 -16.79
C SER A 341 6.18 -8.13 -16.05
N VAL A 342 5.44 -9.09 -16.61
CA VAL A 342 4.28 -9.69 -15.96
C VAL A 342 4.67 -10.25 -14.58
N LEU A 343 5.84 -10.88 -14.48
CA LEU A 343 6.40 -11.41 -13.23
C LEU A 343 6.47 -10.37 -12.11
N VAL A 344 7.02 -9.17 -12.38
CA VAL A 344 7.12 -8.11 -11.36
C VAL A 344 5.73 -7.65 -10.90
N GLU A 345 4.80 -7.44 -11.83
CA GLU A 345 3.44 -7.00 -11.48
C GLU A 345 2.63 -8.10 -10.78
N ALA A 346 2.90 -9.37 -11.07
CA ALA A 346 2.34 -10.50 -10.33
C ALA A 346 2.88 -10.58 -8.90
N CYS A 347 4.19 -10.41 -8.69
CA CYS A 347 4.80 -10.34 -7.35
C CYS A 347 4.28 -9.15 -6.53
N LYS A 348 4.05 -8.00 -7.16
CA LYS A 348 3.40 -6.85 -6.51
C LYS A 348 1.96 -7.16 -6.12
N LEU A 349 1.20 -7.81 -7.00
CA LEU A 349 -0.18 -8.21 -6.70
C LEU A 349 -0.23 -9.29 -5.60
N ALA A 350 0.73 -10.20 -5.56
CA ALA A 350 0.83 -11.23 -4.53
C ALA A 350 0.97 -10.66 -3.10
N GLN A 351 1.35 -9.39 -2.95
CA GLN A 351 1.36 -8.69 -1.65
C GLN A 351 -0.02 -8.60 -0.99
N ILE A 352 -1.11 -8.96 -1.67
CA ILE A 352 -2.42 -9.16 -1.03
C ILE A 352 -2.38 -10.23 0.08
N THR A 353 -1.34 -11.08 0.13
CA THR A 353 -1.09 -11.98 1.25
C THR A 353 -0.89 -11.23 2.57
N ARG A 354 -0.56 -9.93 2.57
CA ARG A 354 -0.51 -9.12 3.80
C ARG A 354 -1.86 -8.96 4.50
N TRP A 355 -2.96 -9.15 3.77
CA TRP A 355 -4.31 -9.06 4.32
C TRP A 355 -4.72 -10.40 4.90
N ALA A 356 -5.24 -10.41 6.13
CA ALA A 356 -5.80 -11.60 6.74
C ALA A 356 -6.99 -12.12 5.91
N GLY A 357 -7.03 -13.43 5.61
CA GLY A 357 -8.13 -14.05 4.87
C GLY A 357 -7.88 -15.51 4.50
N ASN A 358 -8.87 -16.18 3.90
CA ASN A 358 -8.75 -17.60 3.52
C ASN A 358 -7.89 -17.83 2.27
N HIS A 359 -7.44 -16.77 1.60
CA HIS A 359 -6.64 -16.87 0.39
C HIS A 359 -5.24 -17.43 0.63
N HIS A 360 -4.66 -17.29 1.82
CA HIS A 360 -3.36 -17.90 2.14
C HIS A 360 -3.38 -19.42 1.94
N ILE A 361 -4.45 -20.08 2.36
CA ILE A 361 -4.65 -21.52 2.15
C ILE A 361 -4.67 -21.85 0.65
N ARG A 362 -5.27 -20.99 -0.18
CA ARG A 362 -5.32 -21.16 -1.63
C ARG A 362 -3.93 -21.00 -2.26
N PHE A 363 -3.15 -20.02 -1.82
CA PHE A 363 -1.76 -19.86 -2.25
C PHE A 363 -0.93 -21.12 -1.97
N TRP A 364 -1.03 -21.67 -0.75
CA TRP A 364 -0.37 -22.94 -0.40
C TRP A 364 -0.83 -24.10 -1.28
N LYS A 365 -2.14 -24.25 -1.48
CA LYS A 365 -2.71 -25.30 -2.35
C LYS A 365 -2.25 -25.23 -3.81
N GLN A 366 -1.96 -24.02 -4.31
CA GLN A 366 -1.52 -23.80 -5.70
C GLN A 366 0.01 -23.85 -5.86
N GLY A 367 0.74 -24.34 -4.86
CA GLY A 367 2.19 -24.56 -4.96
C GLY A 367 3.00 -23.25 -4.96
N ILE A 368 2.60 -22.25 -4.17
CA ILE A 368 3.36 -20.99 -4.04
C ILE A 368 4.79 -21.22 -3.50
N ASP A 369 4.97 -22.24 -2.66
CA ASP A 369 6.25 -22.70 -2.13
C ASP A 369 7.27 -22.98 -3.24
N GLU A 370 6.87 -23.80 -4.23
CA GLU A 370 7.72 -24.10 -5.39
C GLU A 370 8.06 -22.83 -6.18
N VAL A 371 7.07 -21.96 -6.39
CA VAL A 371 7.25 -20.71 -7.15
C VAL A 371 8.22 -19.76 -6.44
N LEU A 372 8.06 -19.54 -5.13
CA LEU A 372 8.95 -18.67 -4.37
C LEU A 372 10.37 -19.24 -4.34
N LEU A 373 10.51 -20.56 -4.23
CA LEU A 373 11.81 -21.22 -4.21
C LEU A 373 12.54 -21.06 -5.55
N ASN A 374 11.84 -21.32 -6.67
CA ASN A 374 12.39 -21.14 -8.02
C ASN A 374 12.79 -19.68 -8.31
N LEU A 375 12.11 -18.70 -7.71
CA LEU A 375 12.49 -17.28 -7.81
C LEU A 375 13.75 -16.92 -7.01
N LEU A 376 14.15 -17.75 -6.03
CA LEU A 376 15.36 -17.57 -5.22
C LEU A 376 16.54 -18.37 -5.75
N ILE A 377 16.29 -19.62 -6.13
CA ILE A 377 17.28 -20.61 -6.56
C ILE A 377 16.69 -21.36 -7.77
N GLU A 378 17.26 -21.17 -8.96
CA GLU A 378 16.79 -21.82 -10.19
C GLU A 378 17.21 -23.31 -10.25
N ASN A 379 16.34 -24.19 -10.79
CA ASN A 379 16.61 -25.61 -11.10
C ASN A 379 16.99 -26.53 -9.91
N ILE A 380 16.25 -26.47 -8.81
CA ILE A 380 16.42 -27.43 -7.69
C ILE A 380 15.93 -28.84 -8.08
N HIS A 381 15.04 -28.96 -9.06
CA HIS A 381 14.49 -30.23 -9.54
C HIS A 381 15.56 -31.22 -10.04
N ASP A 382 16.64 -30.72 -10.66
CA ASP A 382 17.79 -31.53 -11.11
C ASP A 382 18.67 -32.03 -9.95
N GLN A 383 18.51 -31.46 -8.75
CA GLN A 383 19.27 -31.78 -7.53
C GLN A 383 18.40 -32.47 -6.47
N SER A 384 17.17 -32.88 -6.81
CA SER A 384 16.20 -33.49 -5.89
C SER A 384 16.73 -34.71 -5.12
N SER A 385 17.66 -35.48 -5.70
CA SER A 385 18.35 -36.59 -5.03
C SER A 385 19.40 -36.16 -3.99
N GLU A 386 19.89 -34.91 -4.05
CA GLU A 386 20.86 -34.33 -3.11
C GLU A 386 20.17 -33.61 -1.92
N LEU A 387 18.85 -33.52 -1.87
CA LEU A 387 18.14 -32.75 -0.84
C LEU A 387 17.71 -33.57 0.39
N VAL A 388 17.99 -34.89 0.38
CA VAL A 388 17.89 -35.79 1.55
C VAL A 388 19.18 -35.73 2.41
N LEU A 389 20.12 -34.85 2.06
CA LEU A 389 21.42 -34.71 2.73
C LEU A 389 21.32 -34.03 4.11
N PRO A 390 22.34 -34.20 4.99
CA PRO A 390 22.46 -33.47 6.25
C PRO A 390 22.36 -31.95 6.07
N LEU A 391 21.85 -31.24 7.09
CA LEU A 391 21.61 -29.78 7.08
C LEU A 391 22.83 -28.97 6.60
N GLU A 392 24.04 -29.40 6.96
CA GLU A 392 25.31 -28.77 6.55
C GLU A 392 25.50 -28.73 5.02
N LYS A 393 25.12 -29.81 4.32
CA LYS A 393 25.18 -29.87 2.86
C LYS A 393 24.06 -29.05 2.22
N GLN A 394 22.86 -29.05 2.82
CA GLN A 394 21.77 -28.17 2.36
C GLN A 394 22.17 -26.68 2.45
N ILE A 395 22.85 -26.28 3.54
CA ILE A 395 23.39 -24.92 3.70
C ILE A 395 24.36 -24.59 2.56
N SER A 396 25.22 -25.53 2.16
CA SER A 396 26.18 -25.30 1.07
C SER A 396 25.49 -25.08 -0.29
N VAL A 397 24.48 -25.89 -0.61
CA VAL A 397 23.68 -25.76 -1.84
C VAL A 397 22.92 -24.43 -1.86
N VAL A 398 22.23 -24.10 -0.78
CA VAL A 398 21.50 -22.83 -0.63
C VAL A 398 22.43 -21.63 -0.77
N LYS A 399 23.62 -21.70 -0.16
CA LYS A 399 24.63 -20.64 -0.24
C LYS A 399 25.13 -20.44 -1.66
N GLU A 400 25.28 -21.50 -2.44
CA GLU A 400 25.66 -21.41 -3.85
C GLU A 400 24.51 -20.87 -4.70
N GLY A 401 23.29 -21.38 -4.52
CA GLY A 401 22.09 -20.92 -5.21
C GLY A 401 21.81 -19.43 -5.02
N LEU A 402 21.88 -18.93 -3.77
CA LEU A 402 21.66 -17.52 -3.45
C LEU A 402 22.75 -16.59 -4.00
N LYS A 403 23.97 -17.08 -4.25
CA LYS A 403 25.06 -16.29 -4.85
C LYS A 403 24.85 -16.03 -6.34
N LEU A 404 24.07 -16.86 -7.03
CA LEU A 404 23.91 -16.77 -8.48
C LEU A 404 23.11 -15.54 -8.96
N ASN A 405 22.74 -14.63 -8.05
CA ASN A 405 22.07 -13.34 -8.34
C ASN A 405 20.87 -13.46 -9.28
N TYR A 406 20.15 -14.59 -9.21
CA TYR A 406 18.88 -14.76 -9.88
C TYR A 406 17.86 -13.78 -9.31
N HIS A 407 17.22 -13.03 -10.21
CA HIS A 407 16.12 -12.10 -9.92
C HIS A 407 16.28 -11.27 -8.62
N VAL A 408 17.46 -10.70 -8.39
CA VAL A 408 17.78 -9.92 -7.16
C VAL A 408 16.71 -8.87 -6.85
N ALA A 409 16.20 -8.17 -7.86
CA ALA A 409 15.15 -7.16 -7.73
C ALA A 409 13.78 -7.71 -7.23
N LEU A 410 13.56 -9.03 -7.31
CA LEU A 410 12.32 -9.68 -6.85
C LEU A 410 12.42 -10.23 -5.43
N ARG A 411 13.63 -10.41 -4.89
CA ARG A 411 13.86 -11.05 -3.58
C ARG A 411 13.08 -10.38 -2.46
N SER A 412 13.04 -9.05 -2.43
CA SER A 412 12.26 -8.32 -1.44
C SER A 412 10.77 -8.67 -1.45
N TYR A 413 10.16 -8.83 -2.63
CA TYR A 413 8.77 -9.27 -2.74
C TYR A 413 8.60 -10.72 -2.31
N VAL A 414 9.53 -11.60 -2.66
CA VAL A 414 9.51 -13.02 -2.26
C VAL A 414 9.52 -13.15 -0.74
N TRP A 415 10.42 -12.44 -0.05
CA TRP A 415 10.48 -12.45 1.41
C TRP A 415 9.21 -11.90 2.05
N ASP A 416 8.67 -10.81 1.51
CA ASP A 416 7.41 -10.26 2.01
C ASP A 416 6.26 -11.27 1.86
N ILE A 417 6.09 -11.87 0.68
CA ILE A 417 5.04 -12.87 0.42
C ILE A 417 5.18 -14.06 1.37
N LEU A 418 6.41 -14.58 1.51
CA LEU A 418 6.70 -15.71 2.37
C LEU A 418 6.38 -15.40 3.84
N GLY A 419 6.83 -14.26 4.36
CA GLY A 419 6.53 -13.83 5.72
C GLY A 419 5.03 -13.66 5.99
N TRP A 420 4.29 -13.11 5.03
CA TRP A 420 2.84 -12.98 5.14
C TRP A 420 2.12 -14.33 5.13
N LEU A 421 2.55 -15.25 4.26
CA LEU A 421 1.95 -16.58 4.20
C LEU A 421 2.22 -17.41 5.47
N THR A 422 3.39 -17.26 6.09
CA THR A 422 3.75 -17.99 7.30
C THR A 422 3.05 -17.43 8.54
N ILE A 423 2.95 -16.11 8.73
CA ILE A 423 2.26 -15.54 9.90
C ILE A 423 0.76 -15.83 9.91
N HIS A 424 0.15 -15.99 8.73
CA HIS A 424 -1.25 -16.31 8.58
C HIS A 424 -1.53 -17.82 8.45
N CYS A 425 -0.49 -18.66 8.53
CA CYS A 425 -0.64 -20.11 8.57
C CYS A 425 -1.20 -20.52 9.94
N GLY A 426 -2.43 -21.02 9.98
CA GLY A 426 -3.11 -21.40 11.22
C GLY A 426 -2.53 -22.66 11.88
N GLU A 427 -2.82 -22.82 13.18
CA GLU A 427 -2.35 -23.93 14.02
C GLU A 427 -2.70 -25.33 13.45
N ASN A 428 -3.84 -25.44 12.77
CA ASN A 428 -4.32 -26.70 12.16
C ASN A 428 -4.05 -26.81 10.66
N SER A 429 -3.48 -25.78 10.03
CA SER A 429 -3.13 -25.86 8.61
C SER A 429 -1.74 -26.46 8.47
N ASN A 430 -1.65 -27.58 7.77
CA ASN A 430 -0.37 -28.17 7.38
C ASN A 430 -0.07 -27.80 5.92
N PRO A 431 0.74 -26.77 5.64
CA PRO A 431 1.11 -26.43 4.27
C PRO A 431 1.91 -27.56 3.60
N CYS A 432 2.58 -28.41 4.39
CA CYS A 432 3.35 -29.55 3.91
C CYS A 432 2.48 -30.72 3.39
N SER A 433 1.16 -30.72 3.64
CA SER A 433 0.28 -31.81 3.19
C SER A 433 -0.37 -31.59 1.82
N TYR A 434 -0.09 -30.48 1.14
CA TYR A 434 -0.77 -30.15 -0.12
C TYR A 434 -0.13 -30.79 -1.36
N THR A 435 1.18 -30.96 -1.38
CA THR A 435 1.89 -31.71 -2.43
C THR A 435 2.94 -32.63 -1.81
N HIS A 436 3.36 -33.66 -2.55
CA HIS A 436 4.37 -34.62 -2.08
C HIS A 436 5.74 -33.97 -1.80
N GLU A 437 6.03 -32.82 -2.44
CA GLU A 437 7.32 -32.12 -2.33
C GLU A 437 7.23 -30.82 -1.52
N SER A 438 6.03 -30.41 -1.07
CA SER A 438 5.83 -29.14 -0.38
C SER A 438 6.62 -29.02 0.92
N GLU A 439 6.76 -30.12 1.66
CA GLU A 439 7.57 -30.12 2.87
C GLU A 439 9.03 -29.71 2.60
N LEU A 440 9.61 -30.28 1.54
CA LEU A 440 10.98 -30.01 1.15
C LEU A 440 11.15 -28.56 0.67
N HIS A 441 10.22 -28.06 -0.15
CA HIS A 441 10.25 -26.67 -0.61
C HIS A 441 10.16 -25.68 0.55
N ILE A 442 9.26 -25.92 1.50
CA ILE A 442 9.08 -25.06 2.69
C ILE A 442 10.35 -25.07 3.55
N ASN A 443 10.95 -26.24 3.79
CA ASN A 443 12.18 -26.35 4.58
C ASN A 443 13.34 -25.60 3.91
N LEU A 444 13.48 -25.72 2.59
CA LEU A 444 14.49 -24.97 1.83
C LEU A 444 14.23 -23.46 1.85
N LEU A 445 12.97 -23.02 1.75
CA LEU A 445 12.62 -21.61 1.87
C LEU A 445 12.97 -21.04 3.25
N ILE A 446 12.66 -21.79 4.32
CA ILE A 446 13.04 -21.42 5.70
C ILE A 446 14.56 -21.35 5.82
N LEU A 447 15.28 -22.33 5.28
CA LEU A 447 16.75 -22.35 5.27
C LEU A 447 17.34 -21.15 4.55
N CYS A 448 16.81 -20.82 3.36
CA CYS A 448 17.21 -19.63 2.60
C CYS A 448 17.00 -18.35 3.42
N ALA A 449 15.81 -18.18 4.00
CA ALA A 449 15.47 -17.00 4.79
C ALA A 449 16.37 -16.87 6.02
N CYS A 450 16.55 -17.93 6.81
CA CYS A 450 17.42 -17.93 7.99
C CYS A 450 18.88 -17.65 7.63
N PHE A 451 19.39 -18.25 6.54
CA PHE A 451 20.76 -18.01 6.09
C PHE A 451 20.98 -16.56 5.66
N THR A 452 20.11 -16.02 4.81
CA THR A 452 20.19 -14.62 4.34
C THR A 452 20.00 -13.62 5.48
N PHE A 453 19.12 -13.91 6.44
CA PHE A 453 18.96 -13.10 7.65
C PHE A 453 20.22 -13.05 8.50
N VAL A 454 20.87 -14.18 8.72
CA VAL A 454 22.12 -14.24 9.48
C VAL A 454 23.23 -13.47 8.76
N ASP A 455 23.35 -13.61 7.45
CA ASP A 455 24.28 -12.82 6.63
C ASP A 455 24.01 -11.31 6.77
N ALA A 456 22.75 -10.90 6.73
CA ALA A 456 22.35 -9.50 6.95
C ALA A 456 22.81 -9.01 8.34
N ILE A 457 22.45 -9.70 9.42
CA ILE A 457 22.86 -9.31 10.78
C ILE A 457 24.39 -9.22 10.90
N GLN A 458 25.13 -10.17 10.32
CA GLN A 458 26.59 -10.16 10.34
C GLN A 458 27.18 -8.95 9.61
N LYS A 459 26.66 -8.61 8.42
CA LYS A 459 27.07 -7.43 7.65
C LYS A 459 26.87 -6.16 8.47
N TRP A 460 25.71 -6.03 9.13
CA TRP A 460 25.40 -4.89 9.99
C TRP A 460 26.20 -4.85 11.29
N CYS A 461 26.74 -5.98 11.74
CA CYS A 461 27.67 -6.03 12.87
C CYS A 461 29.10 -5.56 12.54
N ARG A 462 29.50 -5.49 11.26
CA ARG A 462 30.88 -5.23 10.84
C ARG A 462 31.21 -3.78 10.44
N ILE A 463 30.26 -2.85 10.55
CA ILE A 463 30.39 -1.40 10.27
C ILE A 463 30.75 -1.06 8.79
N CYS A 464 29.87 -0.28 8.16
CA CYS A 464 30.07 0.54 6.95
C CYS A 464 30.63 -0.14 5.69
N GLN A 465 29.84 -0.94 4.98
CA GLN A 465 30.00 -1.07 3.53
C GLN A 465 28.73 -0.59 2.82
N ASN A 466 28.92 0.44 2.00
CA ASN A 466 27.90 1.24 1.30
C ASN A 466 27.40 0.54 0.02
N ASP A 467 27.08 -0.76 0.04
CA ASP A 467 26.33 -1.35 -1.08
C ASP A 467 24.84 -1.08 -0.86
N ALA A 468 24.41 0.08 -1.35
CA ALA A 468 23.05 0.60 -1.17
C ALA A 468 21.96 -0.39 -1.65
N ASP A 469 22.23 -1.19 -2.70
CA ASP A 469 21.25 -2.10 -3.29
C ASP A 469 21.09 -3.44 -2.54
N ASP A 470 22.11 -3.89 -1.81
CA ASP A 470 22.07 -5.12 -1.00
C ASP A 470 21.40 -4.87 0.38
N ASN A 471 21.48 -3.63 0.86
CA ASN A 471 20.97 -3.22 2.17
C ASN A 471 19.44 -3.30 2.26
N PHE A 472 18.69 -2.85 1.23
CA PHE A 472 17.22 -2.81 1.28
C PHE A 472 16.53 -4.18 1.20
N GLN A 473 17.26 -5.25 0.88
CA GLN A 473 16.74 -6.63 0.98
C GLN A 473 16.80 -7.16 2.41
N SER A 474 17.59 -6.53 3.28
CA SER A 474 17.83 -7.00 4.66
C SER A 474 16.59 -6.88 5.55
N GLU A 475 15.76 -5.84 5.40
CA GLU A 475 14.54 -5.71 6.20
C GLU A 475 13.47 -6.75 5.83
N PRO A 476 13.10 -6.94 4.54
CA PRO A 476 12.13 -7.96 4.14
C PRO A 476 12.45 -9.36 4.64
N VAL A 477 13.72 -9.79 4.52
CA VAL A 477 14.14 -11.12 5.00
C VAL A 477 14.14 -11.22 6.51
N SER A 478 14.60 -10.17 7.22
CA SER A 478 14.59 -10.15 8.69
C SER A 478 13.17 -10.25 9.23
N ARG A 479 12.25 -9.50 8.62
CA ARG A 479 10.83 -9.54 8.92
C ARG A 479 10.23 -10.91 8.62
N ALA A 480 10.54 -11.50 7.47
CA ALA A 480 10.05 -12.83 7.12
C ALA A 480 10.47 -13.90 8.15
N VAL A 481 11.73 -13.88 8.59
CA VAL A 481 12.23 -14.82 9.63
C VAL A 481 11.53 -14.60 10.96
N LEU A 482 11.34 -13.34 11.39
CA LEU A 482 10.56 -13.03 12.60
C LEU A 482 9.15 -13.62 12.52
N MET A 483 8.48 -13.43 11.39
CA MET A 483 7.13 -13.93 11.14
C MET A 483 7.05 -15.46 11.08
N MET A 484 8.09 -16.14 10.59
CA MET A 484 8.18 -17.60 10.63
C MET A 484 8.33 -18.11 12.06
N ILE A 485 9.23 -17.50 12.86
CA ILE A 485 9.46 -17.88 14.26
C ILE A 485 8.17 -17.77 15.07
N TYR A 486 7.40 -16.71 14.84
CA TYR A 486 6.13 -16.47 15.53
C TYR A 486 4.90 -16.92 14.73
N SER A 487 5.09 -17.79 13.73
CA SER A 487 3.99 -18.37 12.97
C SER A 487 3.08 -19.19 13.90
N PRO A 488 1.74 -19.10 13.75
CA PRO A 488 0.81 -19.99 14.45
C PRO A 488 0.96 -21.46 14.03
N CYS A 489 1.59 -21.74 12.88
CA CYS A 489 1.88 -23.11 12.45
C CYS A 489 3.10 -23.65 13.22
N ASN A 490 2.85 -24.60 14.11
CA ASN A 490 3.89 -25.21 14.95
C ASN A 490 5.04 -25.81 14.13
N TYR A 491 4.76 -26.38 12.94
CA TYR A 491 5.78 -26.92 12.05
C TYR A 491 6.76 -25.82 11.58
N ILE A 492 6.24 -24.76 10.94
CA ILE A 492 7.05 -23.64 10.44
C ILE A 492 7.82 -22.99 11.59
N SER A 493 7.14 -22.70 12.70
CA SER A 493 7.72 -22.03 13.86
C SER A 493 8.83 -22.83 14.52
N SER A 494 8.64 -24.15 14.70
CA SER A 494 9.67 -25.03 15.28
C SER A 494 10.85 -25.24 14.33
N HIS A 495 10.60 -25.47 13.04
CA HIS A 495 11.66 -25.65 12.04
C HIS A 495 12.50 -24.39 11.86
N ALA A 496 11.87 -23.20 11.80
CA ALA A 496 12.57 -21.93 11.71
C ALA A 496 13.49 -21.69 12.92
N ARG A 497 13.03 -21.96 14.15
CA ARG A 497 13.87 -21.87 15.35
C ARG A 497 15.01 -22.88 15.34
N PHE A 498 14.76 -24.11 14.89
CA PHE A 498 15.78 -25.16 14.78
C PHE A 498 16.89 -24.76 13.81
N VAL A 499 16.53 -24.38 12.58
CA VAL A 499 17.48 -23.95 11.55
C VAL A 499 18.25 -22.70 12.00
N LEU A 500 17.55 -21.70 12.53
CA LEU A 500 18.19 -20.46 12.99
C LEU A 500 19.19 -20.74 14.14
N SER A 501 18.82 -21.60 15.09
CA SER A 501 19.71 -21.99 16.18
C SER A 501 20.99 -22.66 15.67
N ASP A 502 20.85 -23.55 14.68
CA ASP A 502 21.99 -24.28 14.09
C ASP A 502 22.97 -23.34 13.39
N ILE A 503 22.46 -22.42 12.55
CA ILE A 503 23.28 -21.43 11.83
C ILE A 503 23.98 -20.48 12.81
N LEU A 504 23.33 -20.12 13.92
CA LEU A 504 23.85 -19.15 14.89
C LEU A 504 24.83 -19.73 15.92
N LYS A 505 25.06 -21.04 15.97
CA LYS A 505 25.89 -21.72 17.00
C LYS A 505 27.21 -21.01 17.30
N VAL A 506 27.92 -20.53 16.28
CA VAL A 506 29.26 -19.91 16.43
C VAL A 506 29.20 -18.38 16.60
N ILE A 507 28.18 -17.74 16.04
CA ILE A 507 28.15 -16.29 15.76
C ILE A 507 27.07 -15.53 16.55
N GLY A 508 26.10 -16.23 17.12
CA GLY A 508 24.93 -15.61 17.75
C GLY A 508 25.29 -14.76 18.96
N ASN A 509 26.24 -15.20 19.80
CA ASN A 509 26.68 -14.42 20.97
C ASN A 509 27.37 -13.09 20.59
N PRO A 510 28.34 -13.07 19.64
CA PRO A 510 28.87 -11.83 19.10
C PRO A 510 27.79 -10.90 18.51
N CYS A 511 26.87 -11.44 17.69
CA CYS A 511 25.80 -10.67 17.07
C CYS A 511 24.84 -10.07 18.11
N LEU A 512 24.48 -10.84 19.15
CA LEU A 512 23.62 -10.38 20.24
C LEU A 512 24.26 -9.19 20.98
N LYS A 513 25.52 -9.34 21.41
CA LYS A 513 26.25 -8.30 22.14
C LYS A 513 26.37 -7.02 21.33
N ASN A 514 26.66 -7.13 20.03
CA ASN A 514 26.75 -5.97 19.15
C ASN A 514 25.39 -5.29 18.98
N SER A 515 24.33 -6.06 18.71
CA SER A 515 22.97 -5.52 18.54
C SER A 515 22.50 -4.77 19.79
N LEU A 516 22.72 -5.35 20.97
CA LEU A 516 22.41 -4.71 22.25
C LEU A 516 23.23 -3.44 22.48
N HIS A 517 24.54 -3.47 22.22
CA HIS A 517 25.39 -2.30 22.35
C HIS A 517 24.94 -1.15 21.44
N THR A 518 24.60 -1.44 20.18
CA THR A 518 24.09 -0.43 19.24
C THR A 518 22.77 0.16 19.71
N LEU A 519 21.81 -0.68 20.14
CA LEU A 519 20.52 -0.22 20.62
C LEU A 519 20.64 0.60 21.92
N ASP A 520 21.50 0.18 22.86
CA ASP A 520 21.73 0.85 24.13
C ASP A 520 22.39 2.22 23.93
N TYR A 521 23.41 2.28 23.08
CA TYR A 521 24.07 3.52 22.69
C TYR A 521 23.08 4.52 22.07
N ILE A 522 22.23 4.06 21.15
CA ILE A 522 21.24 4.96 20.51
C ILE A 522 20.17 5.38 21.52
N SER A 523 19.68 4.46 22.35
CA SER A 523 18.67 4.78 23.37
C SER A 523 19.12 5.88 24.34
N SER A 524 20.42 5.93 24.65
CA SER A 524 21.03 6.90 25.57
C SER A 524 21.41 8.26 24.94
N LEU A 525 21.35 8.38 23.61
CA LEU A 525 21.85 9.57 22.90
C LEU A 525 20.84 10.73 22.87
N LYS A 526 21.31 11.95 23.15
CA LYS A 526 20.45 13.17 23.19
C LYS A 526 19.83 13.57 21.83
N SER A 527 20.42 13.18 20.70
CA SER A 527 19.94 13.56 19.35
C SER A 527 20.09 12.41 18.36
N TYR A 528 19.05 12.17 17.54
CA TYR A 528 18.93 11.02 16.64
C TYR A 528 19.53 11.22 15.23
N SER A 529 19.95 12.43 14.87
CA SER A 529 20.12 12.90 13.48
C SER A 529 21.20 12.24 12.61
N SER A 530 21.91 11.20 13.08
CA SER A 530 23.07 10.63 12.38
C SER A 530 23.09 9.10 12.26
N PHE A 531 22.04 8.37 12.65
CA PHE A 531 22.03 6.89 12.59
C PHE A 531 21.27 6.34 11.40
N ASP A 532 21.72 5.18 10.94
CA ASP A 532 21.02 4.41 9.93
C ASP A 532 19.73 3.80 10.53
N LYS A 533 18.58 4.32 10.06
CA LYS A 533 17.25 3.87 10.47
C LYS A 533 17.02 2.39 10.15
N LEU A 534 17.59 1.89 9.05
CA LEU A 534 17.46 0.50 8.62
C LEU A 534 18.21 -0.43 9.59
N GLN A 535 19.42 -0.05 10.00
CA GLN A 535 20.22 -0.82 10.97
C GLN A 535 19.49 -0.97 12.31
N LEU A 536 18.80 0.09 12.77
CA LEU A 536 18.00 0.05 13.99
C LEU A 536 16.87 -0.98 13.93
N VAL A 537 16.10 -0.98 12.84
CA VAL A 537 15.01 -1.92 12.62
C VAL A 537 15.55 -3.35 12.56
N ILE A 538 16.63 -3.60 11.82
CA ILE A 538 17.24 -4.92 11.70
C ILE A 538 17.79 -5.42 13.04
N ASN A 539 18.48 -4.58 13.81
CA ASN A 539 18.99 -4.96 15.13
C ASN A 539 17.87 -5.30 16.11
N LEU A 540 16.75 -4.57 16.06
CA LEU A 540 15.59 -4.81 16.92
C LEU A 540 14.86 -6.11 16.55
N ILE A 541 14.65 -6.35 15.25
CA ILE A 541 14.13 -7.63 14.75
C ILE A 541 15.09 -8.76 15.13
N GLY A 542 16.39 -8.57 14.93
CA GLY A 542 17.44 -9.51 15.27
C GLY A 542 17.42 -9.91 16.74
N LEU A 543 17.35 -8.93 17.64
CA LEU A 543 17.24 -9.16 19.08
C LEU A 543 15.98 -9.96 19.43
N THR A 544 14.85 -9.66 18.80
CA THR A 544 13.59 -10.37 19.00
C THR A 544 13.65 -11.81 18.49
N CYS A 545 14.24 -12.05 17.31
CA CYS A 545 14.46 -13.40 16.80
C CYS A 545 15.38 -14.21 17.72
N LEU A 546 16.46 -13.60 18.22
CA LEU A 546 17.41 -14.26 19.13
C LEU A 546 16.77 -14.63 20.47
N SER A 547 15.88 -13.79 21.01
CA SER A 547 15.19 -14.11 22.28
C SER A 547 14.31 -15.35 22.18
N SER A 548 13.77 -15.65 20.99
CA SER A 548 12.98 -16.86 20.76
C SER A 548 13.76 -18.16 20.96
N LEU A 549 15.10 -18.10 21.01
CA LEU A 549 15.97 -19.24 21.20
C LEU A 549 16.42 -19.34 22.67
N PRO A 550 16.18 -20.49 23.36
CA PRO A 550 16.48 -20.65 24.78
C PRO A 550 17.93 -20.29 25.18
N GLN A 551 18.89 -20.59 24.32
CA GLN A 551 20.32 -20.36 24.56
C GLN A 551 20.72 -18.87 24.69
N TYR A 552 19.91 -17.93 24.17
CA TYR A 552 20.22 -16.50 24.21
C TYR A 552 19.36 -15.73 25.23
N GLN A 553 18.30 -16.33 25.76
CA GLN A 553 17.37 -15.68 26.71
C GLN A 553 18.07 -15.16 27.95
N ARG A 554 18.92 -16.00 28.57
CA ARG A 554 19.68 -15.62 29.76
C ARG A 554 20.62 -14.45 29.48
N CYS A 555 21.31 -14.47 28.33
CA CYS A 555 22.22 -13.39 27.95
C CYS A 555 21.49 -12.05 27.74
N ILE A 556 20.26 -12.05 27.23
CA ILE A 556 19.45 -10.83 27.05
C ILE A 556 19.08 -10.21 28.40
N ILE A 557 18.68 -11.06 29.36
CA ILE A 557 18.33 -10.62 30.72
C ILE A 557 19.58 -10.05 31.42
N GLU A 558 20.69 -10.79 31.42
CA GLU A 558 21.95 -10.37 32.05
C GLU A 558 22.53 -9.08 31.42
N SER A 559 22.24 -8.83 30.14
CA SER A 559 22.74 -7.67 29.39
C SER A 559 21.81 -6.45 29.39
N ARG A 560 20.80 -6.41 30.28
CA ARG A 560 19.83 -5.30 30.40
C ARG A 560 18.99 -5.05 29.12
N GLY A 561 18.79 -6.06 28.28
CA GLY A 561 18.13 -5.90 26.98
C GLY A 561 16.70 -5.35 27.09
N ILE A 562 15.97 -5.70 28.15
CA ILE A 562 14.62 -5.18 28.41
C ILE A 562 14.66 -3.66 28.61
N LYS A 563 15.59 -3.16 29.43
CA LYS A 563 15.75 -1.73 29.69
C LYS A 563 16.05 -0.97 28.39
N THR A 564 16.95 -1.49 27.56
CA THR A 564 17.31 -0.89 26.27
C THR A 564 16.10 -0.77 25.34
N VAL A 565 15.29 -1.83 25.20
CA VAL A 565 14.09 -1.79 24.34
C VAL A 565 13.01 -0.87 24.90
N VAL A 566 12.79 -0.84 26.22
CA VAL A 566 11.87 0.12 26.83
C VAL A 566 12.29 1.55 26.49
N LEU A 567 13.55 1.93 26.72
CA LEU A 567 14.02 3.29 26.43
C LEU A 567 13.83 3.66 24.96
N LEU A 568 14.06 2.71 24.04
CA LEU A 568 13.80 2.92 22.62
C LEU A 568 12.31 3.14 22.33
N VAL A 569 11.42 2.35 22.94
CA VAL A 569 9.97 2.50 22.82
C VAL A 569 9.51 3.86 23.33
N GLN A 570 9.98 4.31 24.49
CA GLN A 570 9.63 5.61 25.05
C GLN A 570 9.99 6.75 24.09
N ARG A 571 11.16 6.67 23.45
CA ARG A 571 11.58 7.64 22.42
C ARG A 571 10.73 7.59 21.15
N CYS A 572 10.20 6.42 20.79
CA CYS A 572 9.26 6.32 19.69
C CYS A 572 7.90 6.93 20.04
N LEU A 573 7.44 6.76 21.30
CA LEU A 573 6.19 7.32 21.80
C LEU A 573 6.24 8.84 21.95
N SER A 574 7.39 9.41 22.33
CA SER A 574 7.62 10.86 22.35
C SER A 574 7.78 11.49 20.95
N ASN A 575 7.73 10.69 19.88
CA ASN A 575 8.08 11.07 18.50
C ASN A 575 9.51 11.58 18.31
N ASP A 576 10.45 11.28 19.22
CA ASP A 576 11.86 11.58 19.02
C ASP A 576 12.47 10.73 17.89
N ILE A 577 11.93 9.52 17.69
CA ILE A 577 12.33 8.58 16.64
C ILE A 577 11.09 8.11 15.86
N HIS A 578 11.07 8.42 14.56
CA HIS A 578 10.03 7.99 13.64
C HIS A 578 10.65 7.40 12.38
N VAL A 579 10.32 6.14 12.12
CA VAL A 579 10.77 5.38 10.95
C VAL A 579 9.57 4.89 10.18
N GLU A 580 9.42 5.36 8.93
CA GLU A 580 8.31 4.96 8.07
C GLU A 580 8.66 3.75 7.21
N ARG A 581 7.65 2.93 6.86
CA ARG A 581 7.82 1.76 5.98
C ARG A 581 8.58 2.08 4.68
N PRO A 582 8.32 3.19 3.95
CA PRO A 582 9.04 3.49 2.71
C PRO A 582 10.54 3.76 2.90
N GLU A 583 10.99 4.10 4.11
CA GLU A 583 12.41 4.35 4.41
C GLU A 583 13.21 3.05 4.50
N VAL A 584 12.57 1.95 4.88
CA VAL A 584 13.21 0.63 5.08
C VAL A 584 12.82 -0.41 4.02
N ALA A 585 11.66 -0.22 3.36
CA ALA A 585 11.12 -1.12 2.35
C ALA A 585 10.62 -0.33 1.11
N PRO A 586 11.53 0.33 0.36
CA PRO A 586 11.16 1.21 -0.75
C PRO A 586 10.47 0.49 -1.91
N HIS A 587 10.69 -0.83 -2.08
CA HIS A 587 10.06 -1.63 -3.13
C HIS A 587 8.52 -1.73 -2.99
N LEU A 588 7.99 -1.56 -1.78
CA LEU A 588 6.54 -1.50 -1.54
C LEU A 588 5.93 -0.17 -1.99
N HIS A 589 6.74 0.88 -2.15
CA HIS A 589 6.26 2.20 -2.53
C HIS A 589 6.08 2.29 -4.06
N THR A 590 4.87 2.00 -4.54
CA THR A 590 4.53 2.12 -5.98
C THR A 590 4.19 3.57 -6.39
N VAL A 591 4.31 3.87 -7.70
CA VAL A 591 3.88 5.16 -8.29
C VAL A 591 2.39 5.43 -8.02
N PHE A 592 1.57 4.37 -7.94
CA PHE A 592 0.14 4.46 -7.69
C PHE A 592 -0.19 5.01 -6.30
N HIS A 593 0.61 4.70 -5.28
CA HIS A 593 0.40 5.24 -3.93
C HIS A 593 0.44 6.77 -3.91
N LYS A 594 1.44 7.38 -4.56
CA LYS A 594 1.58 8.85 -4.69
C LYS A 594 0.43 9.52 -5.46
N ARG A 595 -0.22 8.78 -6.36
CA ARG A 595 -1.31 9.29 -7.22
C ARG A 595 -2.70 9.05 -6.65
N SER A 596 -2.82 8.27 -5.59
CA SER A 596 -4.11 7.89 -5.02
C SER A 596 -4.83 9.03 -4.28
N CYS A 597 -6.15 8.93 -4.19
CA CYS A 597 -6.99 9.88 -3.45
C CYS A 597 -8.08 9.16 -2.67
N CYS A 598 -8.66 9.85 -1.68
CA CYS A 598 -9.69 9.30 -0.78
C CYS A 598 -9.24 8.06 0.00
N TRP A 599 -7.93 7.81 0.07
CA TRP A 599 -7.36 6.76 0.89
C TRP A 599 -7.37 7.22 2.35
N ILE A 600 -8.45 6.89 3.06
CA ILE A 600 -8.50 7.03 4.51
C ILE A 600 -7.69 5.86 5.04
N GLY A 601 -6.39 6.06 5.20
CA GLY A 601 -5.49 5.09 5.78
C GLY A 601 -5.90 4.77 7.21
N LYS A 602 -6.86 3.85 7.39
CA LYS A 602 -6.85 2.94 8.53
C LYS A 602 -5.70 1.98 8.24
N GLY A 603 -4.50 2.52 8.47
CA GLY A 603 -3.23 2.06 7.94
C GLY A 603 -2.94 0.61 8.31
N ASP A 604 -1.99 0.04 7.59
CA ASP A 604 -1.45 -1.29 7.81
C ASP A 604 -1.34 -1.62 9.30
N TRP A 605 -1.51 -2.91 9.64
CA TRP A 605 -1.53 -3.41 11.01
C TRP A 605 -0.41 -2.84 11.91
N GLU A 606 0.78 -2.67 11.33
CA GLU A 606 1.99 -2.14 11.96
C GLU A 606 1.87 -0.64 12.32
N GLY A 607 1.18 0.15 11.50
CA GLY A 607 1.11 1.61 11.62
C GLY A 607 2.21 2.34 10.85
N SER A 608 2.27 3.66 11.03
CA SER A 608 3.24 4.52 10.34
C SER A 608 4.67 4.40 10.88
N ASN A 609 4.83 4.16 12.19
CA ASN A 609 6.14 3.99 12.82
C ASN A 609 6.46 2.50 12.99
N VAL A 610 7.24 1.93 12.06
CA VAL A 610 7.59 0.50 12.09
C VAL A 610 8.52 0.14 13.25
N LEU A 611 9.36 1.09 13.70
CA LEU A 611 10.27 0.86 14.83
C LEU A 611 9.50 0.70 16.14
N LEU A 612 8.47 1.53 16.35
CA LEU A 612 7.56 1.41 17.49
C LEU A 612 6.88 0.03 17.51
N PHE A 613 6.38 -0.42 16.35
CA PHE A 613 5.72 -1.71 16.22
C PHE A 613 6.63 -2.88 16.62
N TYR A 614 7.82 -2.97 16.04
CA TYR A 614 8.77 -4.03 16.40
C TYR A 614 9.30 -3.89 17.83
N GLY A 615 9.39 -2.68 18.37
CA GLY A 615 9.76 -2.45 19.77
C GLY A 615 8.72 -3.01 20.74
N MET A 616 7.44 -2.78 20.45
CA MET A 616 6.33 -3.35 21.22
C MET A 616 6.28 -4.88 21.09
N TRP A 617 6.51 -5.42 19.90
CA TRP A 617 6.57 -6.87 19.70
C TRP A 617 7.75 -7.49 20.48
N GLY A 618 8.96 -6.95 20.33
CA GLY A 618 10.13 -7.43 21.07
C GLY A 618 9.93 -7.40 22.58
N LEU A 619 9.42 -6.28 23.11
CA LEU A 619 9.14 -6.12 24.54
C LEU A 619 8.08 -7.13 25.04
N ALA A 620 7.00 -7.33 24.28
CA ALA A 620 5.97 -8.31 24.58
C ALA A 620 6.55 -9.72 24.73
N GLU A 621 7.44 -10.12 23.83
CA GLU A 621 8.04 -11.46 23.83
C GLU A 621 9.07 -11.62 24.95
N PHE A 622 9.84 -10.58 25.28
CA PHE A 622 10.75 -10.63 26.43
C PHE A 622 9.99 -10.79 27.74
N LEU A 623 8.89 -10.05 27.92
CA LEU A 623 8.03 -10.18 29.11
C LEU A 623 7.40 -11.57 29.22
N HIS A 624 6.96 -12.12 28.10
CA HIS A 624 6.43 -13.49 28.04
C HIS A 624 7.45 -14.53 28.51
N GLN A 625 8.68 -14.44 28.00
CA GLN A 625 9.76 -15.37 28.35
C GLN A 625 10.20 -15.23 29.82
N CYS A 626 10.29 -14.00 30.34
CA CYS A 626 10.57 -13.78 31.76
C CYS A 626 9.47 -14.38 32.66
N GLY A 627 8.21 -14.31 32.22
CA GLY A 627 7.08 -14.93 32.93
C GLY A 627 7.16 -16.47 33.00
N LEU A 628 7.89 -17.11 32.07
CA LEU A 628 8.08 -18.57 32.05
C LEU A 628 9.30 -19.04 32.86
N LEU A 629 10.31 -18.18 33.04
CA LEU A 629 11.58 -18.47 33.75
C LEU A 629 11.47 -18.37 35.29
N LEU A 630 10.26 -18.35 35.84
CA LEU A 630 9.96 -18.11 37.24
C LEU A 630 10.33 -19.29 38.17
N ASP A 631 11.64 -19.49 38.36
CA ASP A 631 12.24 -20.05 39.59
C ASP A 631 12.84 -18.94 40.49
N ASN A 632 12.84 -17.67 40.06
CA ASN A 632 13.32 -16.54 40.88
C ASN A 632 12.64 -15.18 40.52
N PRO A 633 11.53 -14.80 41.17
CA PRO A 633 10.79 -13.55 40.89
C PRO A 633 11.56 -12.25 41.19
N LEU A 634 12.65 -12.31 41.97
CA LEU A 634 13.31 -11.13 42.55
C LEU A 634 14.17 -10.30 41.57
N GLU A 635 14.83 -10.92 40.59
CA GLU A 635 15.66 -10.20 39.61
C GLU A 635 14.82 -9.42 38.58
N PHE A 636 13.72 -10.02 38.12
CA PHE A 636 12.75 -9.40 37.20
C PHE A 636 12.12 -8.12 37.80
N THR A 637 11.79 -8.17 39.09
CA THR A 637 11.25 -7.00 39.79
C THR A 637 12.22 -5.83 39.81
N ARG A 638 13.54 -5.99 39.95
CA ARG A 638 14.39 -4.81 40.18
C ARG A 638 14.60 -3.93 38.93
N GLU A 639 14.70 -4.52 37.74
CA GLU A 639 14.88 -3.76 36.49
C GLU A 639 13.56 -3.16 35.96
N VAL A 640 12.46 -3.91 36.06
CA VAL A 640 11.16 -3.49 35.53
C VAL A 640 10.43 -2.55 36.50
N THR A 641 10.57 -2.70 37.83
CA THR A 641 9.82 -1.90 38.81
C THR A 641 10.14 -0.41 38.77
N ASN A 642 11.39 -0.03 38.42
CA ASN A 642 11.77 1.39 38.26
C ASN A 642 11.16 2.05 37.02
N ILE A 643 10.76 1.24 36.02
CA ILE A 643 10.22 1.69 34.73
C ILE A 643 8.69 1.52 34.68
N LYS A 644 8.14 0.64 35.52
CA LYS A 644 6.76 0.16 35.50
C LYS A 644 5.73 1.28 35.50
N THR A 645 5.82 2.24 36.42
CA THR A 645 4.79 3.28 36.57
C THR A 645 4.75 4.25 35.40
N GLN A 646 5.92 4.71 34.94
CA GLN A 646 6.00 5.62 33.80
C GLN A 646 5.55 4.92 32.50
N LEU A 647 6.06 3.71 32.24
CA LEU A 647 5.72 2.95 31.05
C LEU A 647 4.21 2.60 31.02
N VAL A 648 3.63 2.15 32.14
CA VAL A 648 2.19 1.81 32.20
C VAL A 648 1.32 3.01 31.84
N ASN A 649 1.65 4.21 32.31
CA ASN A 649 0.90 5.43 31.98
C ASN A 649 0.98 5.76 30.48
N GLU A 650 2.18 5.72 29.89
CA GLU A 650 2.39 5.94 28.45
C GLU A 650 1.63 4.90 27.60
N LEU A 651 1.66 3.63 28.02
CA LEU A 651 0.95 2.53 27.34
C LEU A 651 -0.58 2.67 27.42
N HIS A 652 -1.13 3.14 28.53
CA HIS A 652 -2.57 3.42 28.66
C HIS A 652 -3.04 4.52 27.69
N GLU A 653 -2.22 5.54 27.48
CA GLU A 653 -2.49 6.61 26.51
C GLU A 653 -2.55 6.05 25.08
N VAL A 654 -1.59 5.19 24.71
CA VAL A 654 -1.55 4.53 23.39
C VAL A 654 -2.80 3.69 23.13
N CYS A 655 -3.25 2.92 24.13
CA CYS A 655 -4.47 2.12 24.03
C CYS A 655 -5.73 2.97 23.85
N SER A 656 -5.78 4.14 24.48
CA SER A 656 -6.94 5.03 24.47
C SER A 656 -7.02 5.93 23.24
N SER A 657 -5.87 6.22 22.62
CA SER A 657 -5.77 7.11 21.47
C SER A 657 -6.32 6.48 20.19
N THR A 658 -6.94 7.27 19.31
CA THR A 658 -7.35 6.84 17.97
C THR A 658 -6.22 6.90 16.94
N SER A 659 -5.08 7.52 17.25
CA SER A 659 -3.98 7.77 16.32
C SER A 659 -3.09 6.55 16.04
N PHE A 660 -3.04 5.59 16.96
CA PHE A 660 -2.20 4.40 16.81
C PHE A 660 -2.86 3.28 16.03
N SER A 661 -2.04 2.51 15.32
CA SER A 661 -2.47 1.36 14.54
C SER A 661 -3.03 0.24 15.43
N PRO A 662 -3.93 -0.60 14.88
CA PRO A 662 -4.44 -1.77 15.58
C PRO A 662 -3.36 -2.67 16.18
N GLY A 663 -2.30 -2.97 15.43
CA GLY A 663 -1.24 -3.88 15.87
C GLY A 663 -0.47 -3.35 17.07
N VAL A 664 -0.09 -2.07 17.06
CA VAL A 664 0.55 -1.42 18.22
C VAL A 664 -0.35 -1.55 19.45
N LYS A 665 -1.64 -1.21 19.33
CA LYS A 665 -2.57 -1.29 20.47
C LYS A 665 -2.72 -2.71 21.01
N TRP A 666 -2.75 -3.72 20.15
CA TRP A 666 -2.82 -5.12 20.59
C TRP A 666 -1.57 -5.55 21.36
N TYR A 667 -0.37 -5.19 20.90
CA TYR A 667 0.86 -5.48 21.66
C TYR A 667 0.91 -4.70 22.97
N VAL A 668 0.43 -3.45 22.99
CA VAL A 668 0.33 -2.67 24.22
C VAL A 668 -0.62 -3.34 25.22
N SER A 669 -1.83 -3.73 24.82
CA SER A 669 -2.76 -4.45 25.71
C SER A 669 -2.18 -5.79 26.18
N TYR A 670 -1.41 -6.47 25.33
CA TYR A 670 -0.71 -7.70 25.70
C TYR A 670 0.37 -7.43 26.76
N ILE A 671 1.19 -6.39 26.61
CA ILE A 671 2.18 -5.96 27.61
C ILE A 671 1.48 -5.60 28.93
N LEU A 672 0.41 -4.81 28.86
CA LEU A 672 -0.40 -4.39 30.01
C LEU A 672 -1.00 -5.58 30.80
N SER A 673 -1.28 -6.70 30.13
CA SER A 673 -1.79 -7.92 30.78
C SER A 673 -0.80 -8.55 31.78
N TYR A 674 0.51 -8.32 31.60
CA TYR A 674 1.53 -8.73 32.59
C TYR A 674 1.51 -7.86 33.85
N PHE A 675 0.90 -6.68 33.77
CA PHE A 675 0.71 -5.75 34.89
C PHE A 675 -0.71 -5.80 35.49
N GLY A 676 -1.54 -6.75 35.06
CA GLY A 676 -2.90 -6.93 35.56
C GLY A 676 -3.95 -6.02 34.89
N PHE A 677 -3.60 -5.31 33.83
CA PHE A 677 -4.54 -4.48 33.07
C PHE A 677 -4.96 -5.19 31.78
N TYR A 678 -6.26 -5.26 31.53
CA TYR A 678 -6.81 -5.99 30.39
C TYR A 678 -7.80 -5.11 29.63
N GLY A 679 -7.69 -5.04 28.31
CA GLY A 679 -8.65 -4.34 27.47
C GLY A 679 -8.12 -3.15 26.68
N PHE A 680 -9.08 -2.42 26.12
CA PHE A 680 -8.93 -1.30 25.19
C PHE A 680 -9.83 -0.15 25.65
N PRO A 681 -9.49 0.50 26.77
CA PRO A 681 -10.27 1.64 27.26
C PRO A 681 -10.26 2.76 26.22
N ASN A 682 -11.37 3.49 26.08
CA ASN A 682 -11.44 4.70 25.26
C ASN A 682 -12.29 5.76 25.97
N GLU A 683 -12.27 7.00 25.48
CA GLU A 683 -12.98 8.10 26.14
C GLU A 683 -14.49 7.87 26.24
N PHE A 684 -15.08 7.28 25.21
CA PHE A 684 -16.51 6.99 25.17
C PHE A 684 -16.90 5.90 26.18
N SER A 685 -16.10 4.85 26.30
CA SER A 685 -16.32 3.78 27.28
C SER A 685 -16.12 4.26 28.72
N LYS A 686 -15.27 5.27 28.97
CA LYS A 686 -15.19 5.91 30.30
C LYS A 686 -16.51 6.61 30.68
N ARG A 687 -17.12 7.33 29.73
CA ARG A 687 -18.41 8.01 29.99
C ARG A 687 -19.52 7.02 30.28
N ILE A 688 -19.60 5.93 29.51
CA ILE A 688 -20.56 4.85 29.75
C ILE A 688 -20.25 4.10 31.03
N GLY A 689 -18.98 3.86 31.34
CA GLY A 689 -18.56 3.20 32.56
C GLY A 689 -19.04 3.87 33.84
N ASN A 690 -19.23 5.19 33.83
CA ASN A 690 -19.81 5.92 34.97
C ASN A 690 -21.27 5.53 35.27
N SER A 691 -21.94 4.78 34.39
CA SER A 691 -23.29 4.25 34.61
C SER A 691 -23.30 2.81 35.16
N LEU A 692 -22.14 2.15 35.26
CA LEU A 692 -22.05 0.81 35.84
C LEU A 692 -22.49 0.87 37.31
N ASN A 693 -23.42 0.00 37.70
CA ASN A 693 -23.96 -0.10 39.05
C ASN A 693 -24.70 1.17 39.54
N LYS A 694 -25.14 2.03 38.63
CA LYS A 694 -26.12 3.08 38.93
C LYS A 694 -27.52 2.54 38.70
N GLU A 695 -28.44 2.85 39.62
CA GLU A 695 -29.86 2.48 39.47
C GLU A 695 -30.61 3.40 38.50
N GLU A 696 -30.07 4.59 38.24
CA GLU A 696 -30.57 5.53 37.24
C GLU A 696 -30.59 4.86 35.86
N TYR A 697 -31.78 4.72 35.29
CA TYR A 697 -32.02 4.15 33.96
C TYR A 697 -31.61 2.67 33.77
N ALA A 698 -31.28 1.96 34.84
CA ALA A 698 -31.04 0.52 34.79
C ALA A 698 -32.37 -0.22 34.63
N ASP A 699 -32.49 -0.99 33.54
CA ASP A 699 -33.68 -1.78 33.19
C ASP A 699 -33.55 -3.26 33.60
N LEU A 700 -32.35 -3.68 34.04
CA LEU A 700 -32.03 -5.06 34.44
C LEU A 700 -31.26 -5.12 35.76
N ARG A 701 -31.53 -6.14 36.57
CA ARG A 701 -30.78 -6.50 37.76
C ARG A 701 -30.27 -7.94 37.65
N LEU A 702 -28.97 -8.11 37.67
CA LEU A 702 -28.31 -9.40 37.64
C LEU A 702 -28.12 -9.90 39.07
N ILE A 703 -28.62 -11.10 39.39
CA ILE A 703 -28.57 -11.67 40.74
C ILE A 703 -27.81 -13.00 40.68
N VAL A 704 -26.78 -13.15 41.51
CA VAL A 704 -26.00 -14.39 41.66
C VAL A 704 -26.52 -15.23 42.83
N ALA A 705 -26.10 -16.50 42.91
CA ALA A 705 -26.69 -17.47 43.84
C ALA A 705 -26.46 -17.17 45.33
N ASN A 706 -25.46 -16.36 45.68
CA ASN A 706 -25.21 -15.90 47.05
C ASN A 706 -26.10 -14.70 47.47
N GLY A 707 -26.95 -14.21 46.57
CA GLY A 707 -27.87 -13.09 46.82
C GLY A 707 -27.32 -11.71 46.42
N ASP A 708 -26.04 -11.61 46.04
CA ASP A 708 -25.48 -10.36 45.54
C ASP A 708 -26.12 -9.99 44.20
N SER A 709 -26.27 -8.68 43.96
CA SER A 709 -26.88 -8.20 42.73
C SER A 709 -26.27 -6.91 42.21
N VAL A 710 -26.34 -6.70 40.90
CA VAL A 710 -25.82 -5.51 40.22
C VAL A 710 -26.85 -5.01 39.19
N SER A 711 -27.11 -3.69 39.23
CA SER A 711 -27.98 -3.00 38.27
C SER A 711 -27.21 -2.72 36.98
N VAL A 712 -27.79 -3.09 35.83
CA VAL A 712 -27.17 -3.03 34.49
C VAL A 712 -28.17 -2.55 33.44
N HIS A 713 -27.64 -2.22 32.27
CA HIS A 713 -28.39 -1.68 31.14
C HIS A 713 -28.44 -2.73 30.03
N GLY A 714 -29.64 -3.19 29.68
CA GLY A 714 -29.86 -4.29 28.74
C GLY A 714 -29.31 -4.02 27.36
N VAL A 715 -29.44 -2.78 26.87
CA VAL A 715 -28.92 -2.36 25.56
C VAL A 715 -27.39 -2.54 25.46
N ILE A 716 -26.65 -2.25 26.54
CA ILE A 716 -25.19 -2.39 26.57
C ILE A 716 -24.82 -3.87 26.54
N LEU A 717 -25.48 -4.69 27.35
CA LEU A 717 -25.25 -6.14 27.37
C LEU A 717 -25.61 -6.79 26.03
N ALA A 718 -26.72 -6.41 25.41
CA ALA A 718 -27.15 -6.97 24.12
C ALA A 718 -26.12 -6.75 23.02
N VAL A 719 -25.44 -5.60 23.01
CA VAL A 719 -24.41 -5.30 22.00
C VAL A 719 -23.05 -5.91 22.36
N ARG A 720 -22.65 -5.85 23.64
CA ARG A 720 -21.27 -6.11 24.06
C ARG A 720 -21.05 -7.50 24.66
N CYS A 721 -22.07 -8.09 25.25
CA CYS A 721 -22.01 -9.40 25.90
C CYS A 721 -23.39 -10.08 25.92
N PRO A 722 -23.99 -10.39 24.75
CA PRO A 722 -25.37 -10.88 24.66
C PRO A 722 -25.59 -12.19 25.42
N SER A 723 -24.54 -12.98 25.63
CA SER A 723 -24.55 -14.23 26.39
C SER A 723 -24.95 -14.08 27.85
N LEU A 724 -24.92 -12.86 28.40
CA LEU A 724 -25.43 -12.55 29.75
C LEU A 724 -26.95 -12.35 29.78
N LEU A 725 -27.61 -12.23 28.62
CA LEU A 725 -29.05 -12.05 28.53
C LEU A 725 -29.77 -13.38 28.25
N PRO A 726 -30.96 -13.61 28.82
CA PRO A 726 -31.80 -14.75 28.46
C PRO A 726 -32.23 -14.71 26.98
N SER A 727 -32.44 -15.90 26.39
CA SER A 727 -32.92 -16.06 25.01
C SER A 727 -34.26 -15.34 24.75
N GLU A 728 -35.13 -15.22 25.75
CA GLU A 728 -36.41 -14.53 25.61
C GLU A 728 -36.25 -13.00 25.45
N VAL A 729 -35.15 -12.41 25.96
CA VAL A 729 -34.88 -10.97 25.88
C VAL A 729 -34.36 -10.59 24.48
N LEU A 730 -33.56 -11.47 23.87
CA LEU A 730 -32.95 -11.27 22.54
C LEU A 730 -33.95 -11.47 21.37
N SER A 731 -35.06 -12.18 21.60
CA SER A 731 -36.04 -12.56 20.56
C SER A 731 -37.19 -11.56 20.35
N SER A 732 -37.19 -10.44 21.09
CA SER A 732 -38.19 -9.37 20.98
C SER A 732 -37.98 -8.41 19.80
N SER A 733 -37.13 -8.76 18.82
CA SER A 733 -36.85 -7.98 17.60
C SER A 733 -37.98 -7.99 16.55
N LYS A 734 -39.24 -7.93 16.98
CA LYS A 734 -40.37 -7.64 16.08
C LYS A 734 -40.57 -6.13 16.02
N SER A 735 -40.29 -5.56 14.84
CA SER A 735 -40.66 -4.22 14.36
C SER A 735 -40.52 -3.03 15.32
N SER A 736 -39.57 -2.16 14.99
CA SER A 736 -39.18 -0.89 15.62
C SER A 736 -40.26 0.22 15.68
N LYS A 737 -41.55 -0.11 15.77
CA LYS A 737 -42.64 0.88 15.95
C LYS A 737 -43.34 0.84 17.32
N GLU A 738 -43.07 -0.16 18.15
CA GLU A 738 -43.74 -0.30 19.46
C GLU A 738 -42.76 -0.21 20.66
N ILE A 739 -41.47 0.03 20.41
CA ILE A 739 -40.45 0.07 21.47
C ILE A 739 -40.60 1.32 22.36
N THR A 740 -41.17 2.42 21.87
CA THR A 740 -41.35 3.65 22.65
C THR A 740 -42.47 3.59 23.69
N ASP A 741 -43.45 2.69 23.55
CA ASP A 741 -44.58 2.59 24.49
C ASP A 741 -44.40 1.53 25.60
N TYR A 742 -43.32 0.74 25.57
CA TYR A 742 -43.06 -0.33 26.55
C TYR A 742 -42.07 0.03 27.67
N PHE A 743 -41.43 1.20 27.64
CA PHE A 743 -40.48 1.64 28.68
C PHE A 743 -41.12 2.52 29.77
N VAL A 744 -42.43 2.75 29.70
CA VAL A 744 -43.19 3.48 30.73
C VAL A 744 -43.91 2.46 31.62
N GLY A 745 -43.22 1.89 32.61
CA GLY A 745 -43.84 0.94 33.55
C GLY A 745 -42.91 0.12 34.46
N GLU A 746 -42.28 0.78 35.43
CA GLU A 746 -42.08 0.38 36.85
C GLU A 746 -41.42 -0.94 37.33
N THR A 747 -40.97 -1.90 36.51
CA THR A 747 -40.24 -3.06 37.07
C THR A 747 -38.92 -3.37 36.37
N VAL A 748 -37.81 -3.15 37.09
CA VAL A 748 -36.46 -3.64 36.74
C VAL A 748 -36.53 -5.16 36.59
N ARG A 749 -36.15 -5.70 35.42
CA ARG A 749 -36.19 -7.14 35.17
C ARG A 749 -35.05 -7.85 35.89
N GLU A 750 -35.35 -8.93 36.61
CA GLU A 750 -34.32 -9.73 37.29
C GLU A 750 -33.83 -10.89 36.42
N VAL A 751 -32.50 -11.06 36.33
CA VAL A 751 -31.87 -12.25 35.72
C VAL A 751 -31.08 -12.96 36.81
N ARG A 752 -31.47 -14.21 37.12
CA ARG A 752 -30.83 -15.02 38.16
C ARG A 752 -29.84 -16.01 37.55
N TYR A 753 -28.58 -15.93 37.95
CA TYR A 753 -27.52 -16.83 37.51
C TYR A 753 -27.35 -18.04 38.42
N SER A 754 -26.84 -19.13 37.84
CA SER A 754 -26.47 -20.35 38.57
C SER A 754 -25.37 -20.11 39.60
N SER A 755 -25.21 -21.04 40.54
CA SER A 755 -24.12 -21.06 41.54
C SER A 755 -22.71 -21.13 40.96
N HIS A 756 -22.57 -21.33 39.65
CA HIS A 756 -21.28 -21.40 38.96
C HIS A 756 -20.77 -20.03 38.50
N VAL A 757 -21.56 -18.96 38.69
CA VAL A 757 -21.16 -17.58 38.39
C VAL A 757 -20.70 -16.91 39.68
N ASP A 758 -19.41 -16.62 39.74
CA ASP A 758 -18.77 -15.88 40.84
C ASP A 758 -19.03 -14.38 40.69
N TYR A 759 -19.39 -13.71 41.80
CA TYR A 759 -19.78 -12.29 41.79
C TYR A 759 -18.61 -11.37 41.40
N GLU A 760 -17.41 -11.60 41.94
CA GLU A 760 -16.23 -10.78 41.63
C GLU A 760 -15.84 -10.93 40.16
N ALA A 761 -15.86 -12.16 39.64
CA ALA A 761 -15.61 -12.43 38.23
C ALA A 761 -16.67 -11.79 37.31
N LEU A 762 -17.94 -11.75 37.75
CA LEU A 762 -19.02 -11.07 37.03
C LEU A 762 -18.80 -9.55 37.00
N MET A 763 -18.42 -8.94 38.14
CA MET A 763 -18.13 -7.51 38.21
C MET A 763 -16.96 -7.12 37.30
N LEU A 764 -15.87 -7.89 37.30
CA LEU A 764 -14.75 -7.68 36.39
C LEU A 764 -15.15 -7.82 34.91
N LEU A 765 -16.02 -8.78 34.58
CA LEU A 765 -16.54 -8.90 33.22
C LEU A 765 -17.38 -7.68 32.84
N LEU A 766 -18.22 -7.18 33.74
CA LEU A 766 -19.04 -5.99 33.53
C LEU A 766 -18.18 -4.73 33.38
N GLU A 767 -17.11 -4.59 34.17
CA GLU A 767 -16.11 -3.53 33.98
C GLU A 767 -15.57 -3.54 32.55
N TYR A 768 -15.15 -4.70 32.04
CA TYR A 768 -14.70 -4.79 30.64
C TYR A 768 -15.80 -4.43 29.63
N VAL A 769 -17.03 -4.86 29.87
CA VAL A 769 -18.17 -4.59 28.99
C VAL A 769 -18.48 -3.09 28.91
N TYR A 770 -18.47 -2.40 30.04
CA TYR A 770 -18.81 -0.98 30.18
C TYR A 770 -17.64 -0.04 29.88
N LEU A 771 -16.49 -0.27 30.52
CA LEU A 771 -15.31 0.59 30.46
C LEU A 771 -14.38 0.22 29.29
N GLY A 772 -14.59 -0.93 28.64
CA GLY A 772 -13.70 -1.44 27.60
C GLY A 772 -12.37 -1.98 28.13
N GLY A 773 -12.13 -1.93 29.44
CA GLY A 773 -10.97 -2.48 30.11
C GLY A 773 -11.23 -2.68 31.61
N LEU A 774 -10.37 -3.46 32.27
CA LEU A 774 -10.44 -3.80 33.69
C LEU A 774 -9.04 -3.91 34.30
N HIS A 775 -8.98 -3.91 35.64
CA HIS A 775 -7.78 -4.24 36.39
C HIS A 775 -8.02 -5.46 37.28
N ALA A 776 -7.26 -6.53 37.05
CA ALA A 776 -7.32 -7.76 37.85
C ALA A 776 -5.89 -8.17 38.22
N ALA A 777 -5.48 -7.81 39.45
CA ALA A 777 -4.17 -8.14 39.99
C ALA A 777 -4.10 -9.55 40.58
N GLU A 778 -5.23 -10.09 41.05
CA GLU A 778 -5.29 -11.41 41.70
C GLU A 778 -5.43 -12.56 40.70
N GLU A 779 -4.54 -13.55 40.80
CA GLU A 779 -4.51 -14.68 39.85
C GLU A 779 -5.77 -15.56 39.94
N GLU A 780 -6.34 -15.72 41.14
CA GLU A 780 -7.59 -16.47 41.34
C GLU A 780 -8.79 -15.78 40.67
N ALA A 781 -8.89 -14.45 40.77
CA ALA A 781 -9.90 -13.68 40.06
C ALA A 781 -9.75 -13.84 38.53
N VAL A 782 -8.51 -13.82 38.01
CA VAL A 782 -8.22 -14.06 36.58
C VAL A 782 -8.63 -15.46 36.13
N LYS A 783 -8.40 -16.51 36.94
CA LYS A 783 -8.81 -17.89 36.63
C LYS A 783 -10.33 -18.01 36.51
N LYS A 784 -11.08 -17.45 37.46
CA LYS A 784 -12.55 -17.44 37.42
C LYS A 784 -13.08 -16.63 36.23
N LEU A 785 -12.49 -15.45 35.98
CA LEU A 785 -12.86 -14.59 34.86
C LEU A 785 -12.59 -15.26 33.50
N LYS A 786 -11.51 -16.04 33.34
CA LYS A 786 -11.24 -16.81 32.12
C LYS A 786 -12.38 -17.75 31.76
N VAL A 787 -12.91 -18.47 32.76
CA VAL A 787 -14.04 -19.41 32.56
C VAL A 787 -15.28 -18.64 32.12
N LEU A 788 -15.56 -17.51 32.76
CA LEU A 788 -16.73 -16.69 32.45
C LEU A 788 -16.62 -16.05 31.04
N ALA A 789 -15.47 -15.46 30.71
CA ALA A 789 -15.21 -14.87 29.40
C ALA A 789 -15.31 -15.90 28.27
N LYS A 790 -14.84 -17.14 28.51
CA LYS A 790 -14.99 -18.27 27.57
C LYS A 790 -16.46 -18.62 27.35
N ARG A 791 -17.25 -18.74 28.42
CA ARG A 791 -18.70 -19.02 28.32
C ARG A 791 -19.47 -17.88 27.63
N CYS A 792 -19.08 -16.64 27.88
CA CYS A 792 -19.70 -15.47 27.27
C CYS A 792 -19.23 -15.19 25.84
N ASN A 793 -18.28 -15.97 25.31
CA ASN A 793 -17.67 -15.82 23.98
C ASN A 793 -16.99 -14.44 23.77
N VAL A 794 -16.43 -13.85 24.83
CA VAL A 794 -15.70 -12.57 24.76
C VAL A 794 -14.25 -12.85 24.34
N LYS A 795 -14.05 -13.16 23.06
CA LYS A 795 -12.76 -13.62 22.51
C LYS A 795 -11.58 -12.68 22.78
N PRO A 796 -11.68 -11.35 22.57
CA PRO A 796 -10.54 -10.44 22.83
C PRO A 796 -10.07 -10.50 24.28
N LEU A 797 -11.01 -10.45 25.23
CA LEU A 797 -10.72 -10.56 26.66
C LEU A 797 -10.08 -11.91 26.99
N LEU A 798 -10.66 -13.00 26.49
CA LEU A 798 -10.14 -14.35 26.70
C LEU A 798 -8.68 -14.48 26.20
N GLN A 799 -8.37 -13.91 25.04
CA GLN A 799 -7.01 -13.92 24.47
C GLN A 799 -6.01 -13.24 25.41
N MET A 800 -6.35 -12.05 25.94
CA MET A 800 -5.49 -11.30 26.86
C MET A 800 -5.33 -12.02 28.20
N LEU A 801 -6.43 -12.55 28.76
CA LEU A 801 -6.38 -13.31 30.02
C LEU A 801 -5.50 -14.55 29.89
N CYS A 802 -5.60 -15.25 28.76
CA CYS A 802 -4.77 -16.41 28.45
C CYS A 802 -3.33 -16.04 28.07
N ARG A 803 -2.98 -14.74 28.00
CA ARG A 803 -1.67 -14.24 27.54
C ARG A 803 -1.25 -14.90 26.23
N GLN A 804 -2.18 -14.99 25.30
CA GLN A 804 -1.89 -15.44 23.94
C GLN A 804 -1.34 -14.28 23.13
N SER A 805 -0.20 -14.48 22.46
CA SER A 805 0.42 -13.45 21.63
C SER A 805 -0.59 -12.90 20.59
N PRO A 806 -0.60 -11.59 20.33
CA PRO A 806 -1.47 -11.01 19.31
C PRO A 806 -1.33 -11.69 17.95
N LYS A 807 -2.46 -12.10 17.37
CA LYS A 807 -2.48 -12.65 16.01
C LYS A 807 -2.46 -11.51 14.99
N TRP A 808 -1.56 -11.59 14.01
CA TRP A 808 -1.44 -10.56 12.98
C TRP A 808 -2.75 -10.33 12.21
N GLY A 809 -3.13 -9.07 12.01
CA GLY A 809 -4.34 -8.71 11.27
C GLY A 809 -5.66 -8.95 12.02
N THR A 810 -5.62 -9.24 13.32
CA THR A 810 -6.84 -9.40 14.16
C THR A 810 -7.63 -8.10 14.21
N PRO A 811 -8.89 -8.00 13.79
CA PRO A 811 -9.60 -6.72 13.82
C PRO A 811 -9.58 -6.06 15.22
N PHE A 812 -9.34 -4.75 15.26
CA PHE A 812 -9.36 -4.00 16.52
C PHE A 812 -10.79 -4.02 17.09
N PRO A 813 -11.00 -4.41 18.36
CA PRO A 813 -12.33 -4.47 18.95
C PRO A 813 -12.88 -3.05 19.11
N SER A 814 -13.86 -2.68 18.29
CA SER A 814 -14.52 -1.38 18.39
C SER A 814 -15.54 -1.35 19.53
N PHE A 815 -15.53 -0.29 20.33
CA PHE A 815 -16.64 0.05 21.21
C PHE A 815 -17.68 0.81 20.37
N ASN A 816 -18.66 0.12 19.82
CA ASN A 816 -19.68 0.70 18.94
C ASN A 816 -21.08 0.26 19.39
N LEU A 817 -21.91 1.24 19.80
CA LEU A 817 -23.32 1.04 20.17
C LEU A 817 -24.28 1.57 19.09
N THR A 818 -23.78 1.99 17.92
CA THR A 818 -24.62 2.55 16.84
C THR A 818 -25.63 1.55 16.31
N SER A 819 -25.31 0.25 16.30
CA SER A 819 -26.22 -0.80 15.85
C SER A 819 -27.48 -0.96 16.72
N SER A 820 -27.46 -0.44 17.96
CA SER A 820 -28.63 -0.41 18.85
C SER A 820 -29.46 0.87 18.71
N LEU A 821 -29.06 1.83 17.86
CA LEU A 821 -29.69 3.15 17.73
C LEU A 821 -30.55 3.34 16.46
N ASP A 822 -30.73 2.31 15.62
CA ASP A 822 -31.55 2.31 14.38
C ASP A 822 -31.39 3.60 13.51
N SER A 823 -32.41 4.00 12.72
CA SER A 823 -32.40 5.19 11.84
C SER A 823 -32.20 6.54 12.54
N ALA A 824 -32.29 6.57 13.88
CA ALA A 824 -31.92 7.75 14.66
C ALA A 824 -30.40 7.95 14.58
N GLY A 825 -29.62 6.86 14.64
CA GLY A 825 -28.15 6.84 14.62
C GLY A 825 -27.46 7.39 13.35
N SER A 826 -28.15 7.52 12.21
CA SER A 826 -27.57 8.10 10.99
C SER A 826 -27.49 9.64 10.97
N TYR A 827 -28.19 10.31 11.91
CA TYR A 827 -28.15 11.77 12.07
C TYR A 827 -27.33 12.22 13.30
N PHE A 828 -26.92 11.31 14.18
CA PHE A 828 -26.12 11.64 15.35
C PHE A 828 -24.64 11.67 15.00
N SER A 829 -24.17 12.84 14.54
CA SER A 829 -22.78 13.21 14.74
C SER A 829 -22.47 13.14 16.24
N TYR A 830 -21.29 12.62 16.55
CA TYR A 830 -20.74 12.22 17.85
C TYR A 830 -20.86 13.23 19.04
N GLY A 831 -21.48 14.39 18.85
CA GLY A 831 -21.72 15.41 19.87
C GLY A 831 -23.09 15.38 20.56
N LEU A 832 -24.14 14.78 19.96
CA LEU A 832 -25.54 14.96 20.44
C LEU A 832 -26.11 13.83 21.32
N LEU A 833 -25.39 12.71 21.48
CA LEU A 833 -25.76 11.70 22.49
C LEU A 833 -25.63 12.28 23.92
N LEU A 834 -24.83 13.34 24.07
CA LEU A 834 -24.69 14.13 25.28
C LEU A 834 -25.93 14.96 25.59
N ASP A 835 -26.53 15.63 24.60
CA ASP A 835 -27.66 16.52 24.86
C ASP A 835 -28.94 15.74 25.15
N GLN A 836 -29.15 14.55 24.60
CA GLN A 836 -30.38 13.78 24.87
C GLN A 836 -30.32 12.97 26.17
N ILE A 837 -29.13 12.60 26.64
CA ILE A 837 -28.96 12.11 28.02
C ILE A 837 -28.99 13.29 29.01
N HIS A 838 -28.69 14.53 28.59
CA HIS A 838 -28.82 15.74 29.43
C HIS A 838 -30.16 16.48 29.33
N LEU A 839 -31.01 16.24 28.33
CA LEU A 839 -32.29 16.93 28.14
C LEU A 839 -33.47 16.16 28.75
N ASP A 840 -33.25 14.91 29.17
CA ASP A 840 -34.09 14.18 30.12
C ASP A 840 -33.38 13.97 31.49
N ILE A 841 -32.42 14.86 31.83
CA ILE A 841 -31.98 15.19 33.21
C ILE A 841 -32.60 16.54 33.57
#